data_AF-A0A925ADL5-F1
#
_entry.id   AF-A0A925ADL5-F1
#
_cell.length_a   1.000
_cell.length_b   1.000
_cell.length_c   1.000
_cell.angle_alpha   90.00
_cell.angle_beta   90.00
_cell.angle_gamma   90.00
#
_symmetry.space_group_name_H-M   'P 1'
#
loop_
_entity.id
_entity.type
_entity.pdbx_description
1 polymer ?
#
loop_
_entity_poly.entity_id
_entity_poly.type
_entity_poly.pdbx_seq_one_letter_code
_entity_poly.pdbx_strand_id
1 'polypeptide(L)'
;MKKSNPAKKRILLLAVCGTVGALGSSAMAQPFLINADGATLLQNAVTAPAITNDYIDVDVNGVARRYLTNQQLAPSPVSTNMPFFTPGTWWVLDYCAIGSVNGVQELATWGRTYDTNNFHNTSGFIRSITRSQAFQNRTRYINNGVSSNAIFNTMNPGGKPVRSSMDGLFTALYVGDDVASPGGITNDIAPVDVPTNWASTRAGSANFSRLPGQAGYGNNGIVSVNRNGLIASDECGFTFGHTLAELGTARVFGEGPTDQDTIFDTAIAFAPIAAITNFGTGKTTTTFTELRHLFATGRLPSGENLHAVTRDAGSGTRNAFYNSLCLDPSWGVGENLRTLSSLAAWDKVGPEFTPSNKSGSGPLESTLFNTRLGIGYSGAERGVNSSWLINGQLEVLGVKDDLHGGVDFVRPTITAILDNGLRGQTDPSTSTVYTRDGWRIGGPAVFATFGDPLSAPANKGGLGWGETFVDANGNGGYDAGETFNDTGIAAGAGAGNGVRNAVAEPYIDVNANLSYDLGEPFNDLDRNGVYSAQEVRPAVLLPAMRNVEAAAFLNNMTRSIFGLESNTGSDANLFTPGELLATRFILVASTDYSQDPNDPCNWIPNPQLNQTIQTFERTFATQVYANFSYADFGNATEPNGPGEPAPTAPGSRAGKVPSRQILQLGGAIVCSATPPTENGAPITYSDGVSGTNNYIDQGGTARNYTSNLKLRNLVAGDFNADGRRDWNDANNLIAAWSQRNGGAAWVSPAATGDLASLASLVSETIVAGDAIIEVLGDFNGDGNFGRIWNGAAFDADKSDVRFWADGLAVSPTTGQLNRAEGFARIDAASLALTGNGNFFNTTQATGTYAAGNSAADISGNGSGKTPGFAPVGTDGVINGFDIDYVYAQFKQNPRVTDGALNWINLDESANSGQFRPDLSGDITGNLVIDQADVDAIVITILGTSYGDVNLDGVCDAADLSIANANLGLAGGWAQGDVDGDGTVTAADITIISGCVNVCPCDVNNSGAVTSQDFFDFITGFFGGTLDYNGDGEVTSQDFFDFLACFFNPPSGC
;
A
#
# COMPACT_ATOMS: atom_id res chain seq x y z
N MET A 1 -60.09 -41.69 -64.92
CA MET A 1 -61.10 -42.53 -64.25
C MET A 1 -60.42 -43.86 -63.93
N LYS A 2 -60.55 -44.52 -62.78
CA LYS A 2 -61.77 -44.79 -62.00
C LYS A 2 -61.31 -45.01 -60.54
N LYS A 3 -61.39 -43.99 -59.68
CA LYS A 3 -60.29 -43.67 -58.71
C LYS A 3 -60.48 -44.22 -57.26
N SER A 4 -59.42 -44.85 -56.73
CA SER A 4 -59.15 -45.64 -55.49
C SER A 4 -59.04 -44.83 -54.16
N ASN A 5 -59.47 -45.21 -52.93
CA ASN A 5 -59.33 -46.37 -51.98
C ASN A 5 -57.97 -46.40 -51.20
N PRO A 6 -57.81 -46.88 -49.92
CA PRO A 6 -58.63 -46.96 -48.66
C PRO A 6 -57.92 -46.32 -47.41
N ALA A 7 -58.54 -45.86 -46.30
CA ALA A 7 -59.21 -46.52 -45.15
C ALA A 7 -58.34 -46.99 -43.93
N LYS A 8 -58.57 -46.30 -42.78
CA LYS A 8 -58.74 -46.74 -41.37
C LYS A 8 -57.55 -47.27 -40.51
N LYS A 9 -57.29 -46.60 -39.37
CA LYS A 9 -57.76 -46.96 -37.99
C LYS A 9 -57.17 -46.05 -36.90
N ARG A 10 -58.03 -45.55 -36.00
CA ARG A 10 -57.69 -45.03 -34.65
C ARG A 10 -58.36 -45.94 -33.61
N ILE A 11 -57.82 -45.92 -32.38
CA ILE A 11 -58.41 -46.25 -31.06
C ILE A 11 -57.89 -47.53 -30.35
N LEU A 12 -57.00 -47.26 -29.39
CA LEU A 12 -56.92 -47.71 -27.98
C LEU A 12 -56.33 -49.08 -27.54
N LEU A 13 -55.33 -48.93 -26.65
CA LEU A 13 -55.26 -49.41 -25.26
C LEU A 13 -54.33 -50.60 -24.91
N LEU A 14 -53.36 -50.27 -24.04
CA LEU A 14 -52.63 -51.07 -23.04
C LEU A 14 -51.91 -52.37 -23.48
N ALA A 15 -50.57 -52.32 -23.44
CA ALA A 15 -49.72 -53.02 -22.46
C ALA A 15 -48.35 -53.35 -23.10
N VAL A 16 -47.29 -53.13 -22.32
CA VAL A 16 -45.88 -53.48 -22.58
C VAL A 16 -45.10 -52.50 -23.48
N CYS A 17 -44.71 -51.36 -22.90
CA CYS A 17 -43.51 -50.61 -23.31
C CYS A 17 -42.50 -50.63 -22.15
N GLY A 18 -41.71 -51.70 -22.08
CA GLY A 18 -40.36 -51.62 -21.57
C GLY A 18 -39.42 -51.35 -22.74
N THR A 19 -38.45 -50.47 -22.52
CA THR A 19 -37.24 -50.21 -23.32
C THR A 19 -37.36 -49.40 -24.62
N VAL A 20 -36.45 -48.41 -24.71
CA VAL A 20 -36.10 -47.48 -25.80
C VAL A 20 -36.98 -46.23 -25.95
N GLY A 21 -36.75 -45.28 -25.05
CA GLY A 21 -37.12 -43.87 -25.19
C GLY A 21 -35.94 -43.01 -24.73
N ALA A 22 -34.91 -42.92 -25.57
CA ALA A 22 -33.81 -42.01 -25.39
C ALA A 22 -33.69 -41.13 -26.65
N LEU A 23 -33.38 -39.85 -26.38
CA LEU A 23 -32.72 -38.89 -27.26
C LEU A 23 -33.60 -38.10 -28.24
N GLY A 24 -34.02 -36.95 -27.72
CA GLY A 24 -34.31 -35.73 -28.46
C GLY A 24 -34.11 -34.50 -27.58
N SER A 25 -33.16 -34.55 -26.63
CA SER A 25 -32.64 -33.34 -26.00
C SER A 25 -31.68 -32.70 -27.00
N SER A 26 -32.08 -31.59 -27.61
CA SER A 26 -31.14 -30.67 -28.24
C SER A 26 -30.05 -30.36 -27.20
N ALA A 27 -28.83 -30.86 -27.44
CA ALA A 27 -27.69 -30.58 -26.58
C ALA A 27 -27.46 -29.08 -26.59
N MET A 28 -27.75 -28.40 -25.48
CA MET A 28 -27.26 -27.04 -25.29
C MET A 28 -25.75 -27.12 -25.12
N ALA A 29 -25.00 -26.35 -25.90
CA ALA A 29 -23.54 -26.25 -25.75
C ALA A 29 -23.20 -25.80 -24.33
N GLN A 30 -22.29 -26.52 -23.67
CA GLN A 30 -21.75 -26.13 -22.36
C GLN A 30 -20.70 -25.03 -22.59
N PRO A 31 -20.70 -23.93 -21.82
CA PRO A 31 -19.73 -22.85 -21.97
C PRO A 31 -18.36 -23.25 -21.40
N PHE A 32 -17.36 -22.41 -21.65
CA PHE A 32 -15.98 -22.60 -21.22
C PHE A 32 -15.62 -21.69 -20.05
N LEU A 33 -14.94 -22.24 -19.05
CA LEU A 33 -14.50 -21.50 -17.87
C LEU A 33 -13.16 -20.82 -18.16
N ILE A 34 -13.08 -19.54 -17.82
CA ILE A 34 -11.86 -18.74 -17.78
C ILE A 34 -11.73 -18.23 -16.35
N ASN A 35 -10.68 -18.68 -15.65
CA ASN A 35 -10.36 -18.17 -14.33
C ASN A 35 -9.30 -17.09 -14.43
N ALA A 36 -9.59 -15.93 -13.84
CA ALA A 36 -8.66 -14.82 -13.77
C ALA A 36 -8.53 -14.28 -12.35
N ASP A 37 -7.38 -14.48 -11.71
CA ASP A 37 -7.15 -14.05 -10.33
C ASP A 37 -5.99 -13.03 -10.31
N GLY A 38 -6.27 -11.78 -9.87
CA GLY A 38 -5.24 -10.72 -9.86
C GLY A 38 -5.73 -9.30 -9.54
N ALA A 39 -5.32 -8.34 -10.39
CA ALA A 39 -5.31 -6.89 -10.22
C ALA A 39 -6.62 -6.20 -9.78
N THR A 40 -6.66 -5.65 -8.57
CA THR A 40 -7.80 -4.84 -8.11
C THR A 40 -8.06 -3.58 -8.94
N LEU A 41 -7.04 -3.01 -9.59
CA LEU A 41 -7.20 -1.77 -10.36
C LEU A 41 -7.81 -2.04 -11.74
N LEU A 42 -7.39 -3.11 -12.43
CA LEU A 42 -8.04 -3.57 -13.66
C LEU A 42 -9.46 -4.13 -13.47
N GLN A 43 -9.94 -4.27 -12.24
CA GLN A 43 -11.28 -4.79 -11.96
C GLN A 43 -12.37 -4.05 -12.75
N ASN A 44 -12.30 -2.71 -12.83
CA ASN A 44 -13.30 -1.91 -13.53
C ASN A 44 -13.34 -2.20 -15.05
N ALA A 45 -12.24 -2.68 -15.65
CA ALA A 45 -12.19 -3.14 -17.03
C ALA A 45 -12.64 -4.59 -17.16
N VAL A 46 -12.08 -5.51 -16.37
CA VAL A 46 -12.36 -6.96 -16.47
C VAL A 46 -13.82 -7.30 -16.12
N THR A 47 -14.51 -6.44 -15.36
CA THR A 47 -15.94 -6.59 -15.05
C THR A 47 -16.86 -5.74 -15.94
N ALA A 48 -16.32 -4.99 -16.91
CA ALA A 48 -17.15 -4.24 -17.84
C ALA A 48 -17.75 -5.17 -18.90
N PRO A 49 -19.00 -4.93 -19.37
CA PRO A 49 -19.57 -5.73 -20.45
C PRO A 49 -18.73 -5.72 -21.73
N ALA A 50 -18.09 -4.59 -22.05
CA ALA A 50 -17.33 -4.44 -23.28
C ALA A 50 -16.12 -5.37 -23.40
N ILE A 51 -15.54 -5.83 -22.28
CA ILE A 51 -14.34 -6.69 -22.28
C ILE A 51 -14.61 -8.09 -22.87
N THR A 52 -15.86 -8.53 -22.82
CA THR A 52 -16.35 -9.82 -23.35
C THR A 52 -17.28 -9.66 -24.55
N ASN A 53 -17.28 -8.47 -25.18
CA ASN A 53 -17.96 -8.29 -26.47
C ASN A 53 -17.12 -8.96 -27.57
N ASP A 54 -17.79 -9.68 -28.45
CA ASP A 54 -17.15 -10.49 -29.48
C ASP A 54 -16.60 -9.61 -30.61
N TYR A 55 -15.28 -9.44 -30.66
CA TYR A 55 -14.57 -8.67 -31.68
C TYR A 55 -14.08 -9.57 -32.83
N ILE A 56 -13.63 -10.79 -32.51
CA ILE A 56 -12.98 -11.71 -33.47
C ILE A 56 -13.83 -12.91 -33.91
N ASP A 57 -15.13 -12.95 -33.57
CA ASP A 57 -16.06 -14.08 -33.80
C ASP A 57 -15.57 -15.38 -33.14
N VAL A 58 -15.31 -15.31 -31.82
CA VAL A 58 -14.68 -16.41 -31.06
C VAL A 58 -15.48 -17.70 -31.09
N ASP A 59 -16.81 -17.60 -31.10
CA ASP A 59 -17.71 -18.76 -31.12
C ASP A 59 -18.02 -19.27 -32.55
N VAL A 60 -17.45 -18.60 -33.56
CA VAL A 60 -17.53 -18.97 -34.98
C VAL A 60 -18.98 -19.12 -35.46
N ASN A 61 -19.87 -18.30 -34.90
CA ASN A 61 -21.29 -18.32 -35.26
C ASN A 61 -21.60 -17.37 -36.44
N GLY A 62 -20.59 -16.66 -36.95
CA GLY A 62 -20.70 -15.68 -38.03
C GLY A 62 -21.23 -14.32 -37.56
N VAL A 63 -21.22 -14.07 -36.24
CA VAL A 63 -21.75 -12.87 -35.60
C VAL A 63 -20.71 -12.29 -34.63
N ALA A 64 -19.64 -11.72 -35.20
CA ALA A 64 -18.97 -10.60 -34.54
C ALA A 64 -19.80 -9.32 -34.76
N ARG A 65 -19.98 -8.50 -33.72
CA ARG A 65 -20.57 -7.13 -33.77
C ARG A 65 -21.49 -6.81 -34.96
N ARG A 66 -22.81 -6.95 -34.86
CA ARG A 66 -23.67 -6.36 -35.90
C ARG A 66 -23.88 -4.87 -35.62
N TYR A 67 -23.97 -4.04 -36.66
CA TYR A 67 -24.53 -2.68 -36.56
C TYR A 67 -25.78 -2.72 -35.66
N LEU A 68 -25.70 -2.05 -34.49
CA LEU A 68 -26.73 -1.92 -33.44
C LEU A 68 -26.93 -3.09 -32.44
N THR A 69 -26.16 -4.18 -32.47
CA THR A 69 -26.18 -5.23 -31.40
C THR A 69 -24.80 -5.85 -31.16
N ASN A 70 -24.26 -5.67 -29.95
CA ASN A 70 -23.01 -6.30 -29.52
C ASN A 70 -23.28 -7.74 -29.04
N GLN A 71 -22.71 -8.75 -29.70
CA GLN A 71 -22.71 -10.12 -29.16
C GLN A 71 -21.84 -10.14 -27.90
N GLN A 72 -22.43 -10.65 -26.82
CA GLN A 72 -21.84 -10.71 -25.50
C GLN A 72 -21.54 -12.17 -25.18
N LEU A 73 -20.26 -12.54 -25.10
CA LEU A 73 -19.83 -13.94 -24.91
C LEU A 73 -20.05 -14.44 -23.48
N ALA A 74 -20.16 -13.53 -22.51
CA ALA A 74 -20.34 -13.84 -21.09
C ALA A 74 -21.53 -13.06 -20.50
N PRO A 75 -22.79 -13.28 -20.95
CA PRO A 75 -23.92 -12.35 -20.70
C PRO A 75 -24.51 -12.41 -19.28
N SER A 76 -24.44 -13.56 -18.60
CA SER A 76 -25.11 -13.76 -17.30
C SER A 76 -24.36 -14.81 -16.46
N PRO A 77 -24.38 -14.75 -15.12
CA PRO A 77 -23.82 -15.81 -14.28
C PRO A 77 -24.66 -17.10 -14.34
N VAL A 78 -24.19 -18.15 -13.65
CA VAL A 78 -25.09 -19.23 -13.20
C VAL A 78 -26.14 -18.66 -12.23
N SER A 79 -27.32 -19.27 -12.20
CA SER A 79 -28.45 -18.80 -11.39
C SER A 79 -28.97 -19.90 -10.48
N THR A 80 -29.30 -19.55 -9.24
CA THR A 80 -29.91 -20.46 -8.26
C THR A 80 -31.28 -21.00 -8.70
N ASN A 81 -31.95 -20.31 -9.62
CA ASN A 81 -33.27 -20.69 -10.16
C ASN A 81 -33.20 -21.48 -11.47
N MET A 82 -32.00 -21.64 -12.07
CA MET A 82 -31.76 -22.35 -13.33
C MET A 82 -30.43 -23.09 -13.22
N PRO A 83 -30.40 -24.42 -13.00
CA PRO A 83 -29.15 -25.19 -12.90
C PRO A 83 -28.45 -25.39 -14.26
N PHE A 84 -28.64 -24.46 -15.19
CA PHE A 84 -28.11 -24.47 -16.55
C PHE A 84 -27.70 -23.05 -16.95
N PHE A 85 -26.65 -22.94 -17.76
CA PHE A 85 -26.20 -21.66 -18.30
C PHE A 85 -27.23 -21.06 -19.26
N THR A 86 -27.31 -19.72 -19.28
CA THR A 86 -28.23 -19.00 -20.17
C THR A 86 -27.89 -19.31 -21.64
N PRO A 87 -28.88 -19.62 -22.52
CA PRO A 87 -28.63 -19.81 -23.94
C PRO A 87 -27.84 -18.63 -24.55
N GLY A 88 -26.79 -18.93 -25.30
CA GLY A 88 -25.88 -17.93 -25.88
C GLY A 88 -24.69 -17.55 -24.98
N THR A 89 -24.53 -18.19 -23.81
CA THR A 89 -23.28 -18.08 -23.02
C THR A 89 -22.20 -18.91 -23.68
N TRP A 90 -21.09 -18.29 -24.06
CA TRP A 90 -19.90 -18.97 -24.57
C TRP A 90 -18.82 -19.08 -23.50
N TRP A 91 -18.58 -17.98 -22.77
CA TRP A 91 -17.62 -17.91 -21.68
C TRP A 91 -18.31 -17.77 -20.31
N VAL A 92 -17.71 -18.43 -19.33
CA VAL A 92 -17.87 -18.15 -17.91
C VAL A 92 -16.56 -17.53 -17.45
N LEU A 93 -16.55 -16.21 -17.28
CA LEU A 93 -15.41 -15.47 -16.75
C LEU A 93 -15.57 -15.36 -15.23
N ASP A 94 -14.77 -16.12 -14.50
CA ASP A 94 -14.64 -16.04 -13.06
C ASP A 94 -13.41 -15.19 -12.73
N TYR A 95 -13.66 -13.95 -12.32
CA TYR A 95 -12.63 -12.97 -11.96
C TYR A 95 -12.54 -12.78 -10.45
N CYS A 96 -11.37 -12.96 -9.85
CA CYS A 96 -11.10 -12.68 -8.43
C CYS A 96 -10.08 -11.55 -8.28
N ALA A 97 -10.51 -10.44 -7.69
CA ALA A 97 -9.64 -9.33 -7.32
C ALA A 97 -8.91 -9.66 -6.00
N ILE A 98 -7.70 -10.20 -6.11
CA ILE A 98 -6.82 -10.57 -4.98
C ILE A 98 -5.58 -9.69 -4.86
N GLY A 99 -5.33 -8.81 -5.83
CA GLY A 99 -4.09 -8.08 -5.98
C GLY A 99 -3.17 -8.73 -7.01
N SER A 100 -2.44 -7.91 -7.76
CA SER A 100 -1.61 -8.32 -8.90
C SER A 100 -0.51 -9.31 -8.52
N VAL A 101 0.21 -9.05 -7.43
CA VAL A 101 1.31 -9.93 -6.94
C VAL A 101 0.73 -11.23 -6.38
N ASN A 102 -0.39 -11.17 -5.65
CA ASN A 102 -1.10 -12.38 -5.21
C ASN A 102 -1.63 -13.19 -6.42
N GLY A 103 -2.07 -12.51 -7.47
CA GLY A 103 -2.46 -13.11 -8.76
C GLY A 103 -1.31 -13.84 -9.43
N VAL A 104 -0.13 -13.24 -9.49
CA VAL A 104 1.10 -13.87 -9.99
C VAL A 104 1.49 -15.08 -9.13
N GLN A 105 1.36 -14.98 -7.80
CA GLN A 105 1.60 -16.12 -6.90
C GLN A 105 0.60 -17.27 -7.13
N GLU A 106 -0.70 -16.98 -7.25
CA GLU A 106 -1.72 -17.97 -7.57
C GLU A 106 -1.52 -18.53 -9.00
N LEU A 107 -1.06 -17.74 -9.97
CA LEU A 107 -0.70 -18.22 -11.31
C LEU A 107 0.48 -19.18 -11.24
N ALA A 108 1.59 -18.81 -10.60
CA ALA A 108 2.77 -19.66 -10.46
C ALA A 108 2.44 -21.01 -9.82
N THR A 109 1.51 -21.01 -8.86
CA THR A 109 1.06 -22.20 -8.09
C THR A 109 0.01 -23.03 -8.82
N TRP A 110 -1.03 -22.40 -9.40
CA TRP A 110 -2.25 -23.04 -9.90
C TRP A 110 -2.51 -22.83 -11.40
N GLY A 111 -1.59 -22.20 -12.13
CA GLY A 111 -1.72 -22.00 -13.58
C GLY A 111 -1.49 -23.26 -14.41
N ARG A 112 -0.85 -24.28 -13.82
CA ARG A 112 -0.55 -25.57 -14.48
C ARG A 112 -1.21 -26.76 -13.81
N THR A 113 -1.71 -26.59 -12.59
CA THR A 113 -2.30 -27.64 -11.74
C THR A 113 -3.70 -27.26 -11.29
N TYR A 114 -4.55 -28.27 -11.10
CA TYR A 114 -5.91 -28.05 -10.61
C TYR A 114 -5.97 -28.06 -9.08
N ASP A 115 -6.57 -27.03 -8.50
CA ASP A 115 -7.13 -27.11 -7.16
C ASP A 115 -8.43 -27.91 -7.21
N THR A 116 -8.44 -29.06 -6.55
CA THR A 116 -9.58 -29.99 -6.49
C THR A 116 -10.19 -30.06 -5.10
N ASN A 117 -9.75 -29.20 -4.17
CA ASN A 117 -10.25 -29.16 -2.82
C ASN A 117 -11.76 -28.86 -2.78
N ASN A 118 -12.47 -29.40 -1.79
CA ASN A 118 -13.93 -29.25 -1.68
C ASN A 118 -14.35 -28.19 -0.66
N PHE A 119 -13.51 -27.16 -0.46
CA PHE A 119 -13.77 -26.10 0.50
C PHE A 119 -13.17 -24.78 0.04
N HIS A 120 -13.89 -23.69 0.31
CA HIS A 120 -13.49 -22.37 -0.12
C HIS A 120 -12.34 -21.73 0.66
N ASN A 121 -11.95 -22.27 1.83
CA ASN A 121 -10.97 -21.62 2.71
C ASN A 121 -9.99 -22.61 3.38
N THR A 122 -9.47 -23.57 2.60
CA THR A 122 -8.45 -24.49 3.10
C THR A 122 -7.05 -23.87 2.96
N SER A 123 -6.24 -23.94 4.02
CA SER A 123 -4.86 -23.47 4.00
C SER A 123 -4.02 -24.24 2.96
N GLY A 124 -3.18 -23.53 2.22
CA GLY A 124 -2.38 -24.09 1.11
C GLY A 124 -3.14 -24.27 -0.21
N PHE A 125 -4.42 -23.88 -0.27
CA PHE A 125 -5.28 -23.95 -1.47
C PHE A 125 -5.80 -22.55 -1.83
N ILE A 126 -6.62 -22.46 -2.87
CA ILE A 126 -7.28 -21.21 -3.26
C ILE A 126 -8.32 -20.83 -2.19
N ARG A 127 -8.22 -19.61 -1.64
CA ARG A 127 -8.99 -19.17 -0.46
C ARG A 127 -9.90 -17.96 -0.73
N SER A 128 -11.16 -18.01 -0.29
CA SER A 128 -12.08 -16.88 -0.44
C SER A 128 -11.66 -15.65 0.39
N ILE A 129 -11.08 -15.88 1.57
CA ILE A 129 -10.82 -14.81 2.56
C ILE A 129 -9.78 -13.78 2.11
N THR A 130 -8.91 -14.15 1.16
CA THR A 130 -7.88 -13.27 0.59
C THR A 130 -8.39 -12.41 -0.57
N ARG A 131 -9.65 -12.59 -0.98
CA ARG A 131 -10.27 -11.88 -2.12
C ARG A 131 -10.94 -10.60 -1.66
N SER A 132 -10.51 -9.46 -2.19
CA SER A 132 -11.22 -8.19 -1.97
C SER A 132 -12.61 -8.26 -2.59
N GLN A 133 -12.71 -8.70 -3.86
CA GLN A 133 -13.99 -8.94 -4.52
C GLN A 133 -13.86 -10.09 -5.54
N ALA A 134 -14.95 -10.78 -5.85
CA ALA A 134 -14.96 -11.78 -6.91
C ALA A 134 -16.26 -11.73 -7.70
N PHE A 135 -16.18 -11.99 -9.00
CA PHE A 135 -17.26 -11.82 -9.96
C PHE A 135 -17.32 -13.01 -10.89
N GLN A 136 -18.53 -13.48 -11.19
CA GLN A 136 -18.78 -14.36 -12.31
C GLN A 136 -19.64 -13.62 -13.32
N ASN A 137 -19.17 -13.47 -14.56
CA ASN A 137 -19.91 -12.79 -15.62
C ASN A 137 -20.54 -11.46 -15.13
N ARG A 138 -19.75 -10.69 -14.35
CA ARG A 138 -20.06 -9.39 -13.72
C ARG A 138 -20.94 -9.43 -12.47
N THR A 139 -21.46 -10.59 -12.07
CA THR A 139 -22.18 -10.74 -10.80
C THR A 139 -21.19 -10.98 -9.68
N ARG A 140 -21.10 -10.01 -8.76
CA ARG A 140 -20.23 -10.10 -7.57
C ARG A 140 -20.73 -11.20 -6.64
N TYR A 141 -19.90 -12.15 -6.27
CA TYR A 141 -20.21 -13.21 -5.30
C TYR A 141 -19.33 -13.19 -4.05
N ILE A 142 -18.22 -12.43 -4.06
CA ILE A 142 -17.42 -12.12 -2.87
C ILE A 142 -17.30 -10.61 -2.71
N ASN A 143 -17.43 -10.12 -1.48
CA ASN A 143 -17.08 -8.76 -1.09
C ASN A 143 -16.36 -8.78 0.26
N ASN A 144 -15.10 -8.36 0.29
CA ASN A 144 -14.20 -8.38 1.43
C ASN A 144 -14.07 -9.76 2.07
N GLY A 145 -13.69 -10.76 1.27
CA GLY A 145 -13.43 -12.14 1.70
C GLY A 145 -14.67 -12.98 2.02
N VAL A 146 -15.85 -12.36 2.11
CA VAL A 146 -17.12 -13.01 2.49
C VAL A 146 -18.11 -13.07 1.33
N SER A 147 -19.04 -14.04 1.39
CA SER A 147 -20.12 -14.20 0.40
C SER A 147 -20.97 -12.93 0.29
N SER A 148 -21.27 -12.52 -0.94
CA SER A 148 -22.19 -11.40 -1.19
C SER A 148 -23.56 -11.82 -1.74
N ASN A 149 -23.72 -13.06 -2.19
CA ASN A 149 -24.99 -13.60 -2.70
C ASN A 149 -24.94 -15.14 -2.81
N ALA A 150 -26.03 -15.72 -3.32
CA ALA A 150 -26.26 -17.16 -3.31
C ALA A 150 -25.45 -17.97 -4.36
N ILE A 151 -24.78 -17.33 -5.33
CA ILE A 151 -23.94 -18.08 -6.29
C ILE A 151 -22.55 -18.41 -5.71
N PHE A 152 -22.19 -17.85 -4.56
CA PHE A 152 -21.01 -18.26 -3.80
C PHE A 152 -21.15 -19.72 -3.38
N ASN A 153 -20.15 -20.56 -3.67
CA ASN A 153 -20.20 -21.98 -3.36
C ASN A 153 -19.12 -22.33 -2.32
N THR A 154 -19.54 -22.56 -1.08
CA THR A 154 -18.65 -22.93 0.04
C THR A 154 -17.86 -24.21 -0.21
N MET A 155 -18.36 -25.09 -1.08
CA MET A 155 -17.81 -26.41 -1.37
C MET A 155 -16.87 -26.41 -2.60
N ASN A 156 -16.54 -25.23 -3.15
CA ASN A 156 -15.55 -25.07 -4.20
C ASN A 156 -14.36 -24.23 -3.71
N PRO A 157 -13.13 -24.47 -4.22
CA PRO A 157 -11.98 -23.66 -3.86
C PRO A 157 -12.24 -22.17 -4.15
N GLY A 158 -11.75 -21.29 -3.29
CA GLY A 158 -11.96 -19.85 -3.41
C GLY A 158 -13.41 -19.37 -3.30
N GLY A 159 -14.39 -20.26 -3.09
CA GLY A 159 -15.82 -19.91 -3.09
C GLY A 159 -16.41 -19.79 -4.50
N LYS A 160 -15.68 -20.25 -5.53
CA LYS A 160 -16.05 -20.04 -6.93
C LYS A 160 -17.34 -20.80 -7.29
N PRO A 161 -18.28 -20.21 -8.05
CA PRO A 161 -19.55 -20.86 -8.36
C PRO A 161 -19.38 -22.16 -9.17
N VAL A 162 -18.40 -22.20 -10.08
CA VAL A 162 -18.17 -23.32 -11.00
C VAL A 162 -16.74 -23.84 -10.94
N ARG A 163 -16.51 -25.05 -11.49
CA ARG A 163 -15.18 -25.62 -11.71
C ARG A 163 -14.98 -25.94 -13.19
N SER A 164 -13.75 -26.16 -13.63
CA SER A 164 -13.45 -26.59 -14.99
C SER A 164 -13.35 -28.11 -15.11
N SER A 165 -13.70 -28.64 -16.29
CA SER A 165 -13.32 -30.01 -16.65
C SER A 165 -11.79 -30.14 -16.73
N MET A 166 -11.28 -31.29 -16.28
CA MET A 166 -9.84 -31.58 -16.21
C MET A 166 -9.30 -32.35 -17.43
N ASP A 167 -10.11 -32.47 -18.48
CA ASP A 167 -9.81 -33.15 -19.74
C ASP A 167 -9.07 -32.27 -20.76
N GLY A 168 -8.76 -31.02 -20.37
CA GLY A 168 -8.11 -30.03 -21.23
C GLY A 168 -9.09 -29.23 -22.10
N LEU A 169 -10.40 -29.48 -22.01
CA LEU A 169 -11.42 -28.69 -22.71
C LEU A 169 -11.87 -27.45 -21.91
N PHE A 170 -11.65 -27.43 -20.59
CA PHE A 170 -12.05 -26.33 -19.69
C PHE A 170 -13.54 -25.99 -19.72
N THR A 171 -14.40 -27.00 -19.95
CA THR A 171 -15.85 -26.80 -19.89
C THR A 171 -16.27 -26.44 -18.46
N ALA A 172 -17.20 -25.50 -18.32
CA ALA A 172 -17.68 -25.05 -17.01
C ALA A 172 -18.64 -26.09 -16.40
N LEU A 173 -18.33 -26.54 -15.18
CA LEU A 173 -19.05 -27.57 -14.45
C LEU A 173 -19.74 -26.95 -13.23
N TYR A 174 -21.07 -27.07 -13.21
CA TYR A 174 -21.94 -26.60 -12.15
C TYR A 174 -22.94 -27.70 -11.75
N VAL A 175 -23.05 -27.99 -10.46
CA VAL A 175 -23.97 -29.02 -9.94
C VAL A 175 -24.99 -28.51 -8.93
N GLY A 176 -24.81 -27.30 -8.40
CA GLY A 176 -25.70 -26.67 -7.43
C GLY A 176 -24.96 -25.75 -6.45
N ASP A 177 -25.73 -24.93 -5.74
CA ASP A 177 -25.23 -24.06 -4.66
C ASP A 177 -24.70 -24.92 -3.50
N ASP A 178 -23.56 -24.55 -2.93
CA ASP A 178 -22.92 -25.26 -1.81
C ASP A 178 -22.78 -26.78 -2.01
N VAL A 179 -22.66 -27.22 -3.26
CA VAL A 179 -22.31 -28.59 -3.64
C VAL A 179 -21.01 -28.55 -4.43
N ALA A 180 -20.05 -29.40 -4.06
CA ALA A 180 -18.79 -29.49 -4.76
C ALA A 180 -19.01 -29.90 -6.22
N SER A 181 -18.73 -28.98 -7.15
CA SER A 181 -18.72 -29.30 -8.58
C SER A 181 -17.61 -30.32 -8.88
N PRO A 182 -17.80 -31.25 -9.82
CA PRO A 182 -16.72 -32.10 -10.29
C PRO A 182 -15.68 -31.25 -11.03
N GLY A 183 -14.46 -31.76 -11.15
CA GLY A 183 -13.34 -31.06 -11.80
C GLY A 183 -12.50 -30.23 -10.83
N GLY A 184 -11.84 -29.21 -11.34
CA GLY A 184 -10.91 -28.38 -10.56
C GLY A 184 -10.81 -26.94 -11.05
N ILE A 185 -10.07 -26.12 -10.29
CA ILE A 185 -9.84 -24.70 -10.58
C ILE A 185 -8.37 -24.50 -10.92
N THR A 186 -8.11 -23.74 -11.98
CA THR A 186 -6.80 -23.20 -12.35
C THR A 186 -6.85 -21.68 -12.22
N ASN A 187 -5.69 -21.02 -12.18
CA ASN A 187 -5.61 -19.60 -12.50
C ASN A 187 -5.08 -19.47 -13.93
N ASP A 188 -5.96 -19.24 -14.91
CA ASP A 188 -5.57 -19.27 -16.33
C ASP A 188 -4.86 -17.98 -16.74
N ILE A 189 -5.25 -16.86 -16.12
CA ILE A 189 -4.76 -15.52 -16.41
C ILE A 189 -4.58 -14.77 -15.09
N ALA A 190 -3.43 -14.17 -14.85
CA ALA A 190 -3.29 -13.17 -13.79
C ALA A 190 -3.31 -11.77 -14.42
N PRO A 191 -4.36 -10.96 -14.23
CA PRO A 191 -4.31 -9.54 -14.53
C PRO A 191 -3.33 -8.87 -13.55
N VAL A 192 -2.39 -8.08 -14.04
CA VAL A 192 -1.32 -7.46 -13.23
C VAL A 192 -1.20 -5.98 -13.61
N ASP A 193 -1.20 -5.09 -12.62
CA ASP A 193 -1.10 -3.64 -12.85
C ASP A 193 0.30 -3.18 -13.32
N VAL A 194 1.26 -4.11 -13.33
CA VAL A 194 2.67 -3.92 -13.69
C VAL A 194 3.16 -5.19 -14.41
N PRO A 195 4.28 -5.16 -15.15
CA PRO A 195 4.91 -6.37 -15.67
C PRO A 195 5.17 -7.42 -14.57
N THR A 196 5.11 -8.71 -14.91
CA THR A 196 5.33 -9.82 -13.95
C THR A 196 6.72 -9.76 -13.30
N ASN A 197 7.71 -9.23 -14.02
CA ASN A 197 9.05 -9.00 -13.47
C ASN A 197 9.04 -8.05 -12.27
N TRP A 198 8.16 -7.05 -12.27
CA TRP A 198 8.01 -6.10 -11.16
C TRP A 198 7.25 -6.74 -10.00
N ALA A 199 6.43 -7.76 -10.27
CA ALA A 199 5.60 -8.44 -9.29
C ALA A 199 6.27 -9.63 -8.57
N SER A 200 7.53 -9.94 -8.87
CA SER A 200 8.18 -11.17 -8.40
C SER A 200 9.51 -10.93 -7.69
N THR A 201 9.83 -11.76 -6.70
CA THR A 201 11.08 -11.64 -5.93
C THR A 201 12.29 -12.15 -6.70
N ARG A 202 13.49 -11.73 -6.28
CA ARG A 202 14.76 -12.32 -6.71
C ARG A 202 15.64 -12.61 -5.50
N ALA A 203 16.21 -13.81 -5.45
CA ALA A 203 17.13 -14.19 -4.39
C ALA A 203 18.34 -13.23 -4.32
N GLY A 204 18.74 -12.85 -3.10
CA GLY A 204 19.84 -11.94 -2.86
C GLY A 204 19.59 -11.00 -1.68
N SER A 205 20.55 -10.11 -1.41
CA SER A 205 20.46 -9.11 -0.34
C SER A 205 19.52 -7.97 -0.73
N ALA A 206 18.44 -7.83 0.03
CA ALA A 206 17.45 -6.77 -0.15
C ALA A 206 18.04 -5.38 0.09
N ASN A 207 17.61 -4.40 -0.70
CA ASN A 207 17.87 -2.98 -0.51
C ASN A 207 16.71 -2.19 -1.14
N PHE A 208 16.36 -1.03 -0.60
CA PHE A 208 15.21 -0.24 -1.07
C PHE A 208 15.38 0.28 -2.51
N SER A 209 16.60 0.30 -3.05
CA SER A 209 16.93 0.77 -4.40
C SER A 209 17.02 -0.35 -5.44
N ARG A 210 16.75 -1.61 -5.07
CA ARG A 210 16.74 -2.72 -6.04
C ARG A 210 15.68 -2.48 -7.09
N LEU A 211 16.03 -2.76 -8.34
CA LEU A 211 15.14 -2.70 -9.49
C LEU A 211 14.63 -4.11 -9.86
N PRO A 212 13.49 -4.22 -10.56
CA PRO A 212 12.96 -5.49 -11.05
C PRO A 212 14.02 -6.36 -11.75
N GLY A 213 14.03 -7.66 -11.45
CA GLY A 213 15.00 -8.61 -12.00
C GLY A 213 16.39 -8.61 -11.33
N GLN A 214 16.73 -7.61 -10.51
CA GLN A 214 18.01 -7.58 -9.77
C GLN A 214 17.98 -8.49 -8.53
N ALA A 215 19.13 -9.06 -8.16
CA ALA A 215 19.26 -9.87 -6.95
C ALA A 215 18.85 -9.08 -5.69
N GLY A 216 17.96 -9.67 -4.88
CA GLY A 216 17.42 -9.06 -3.66
C GLY A 216 16.16 -8.20 -3.86
N TYR A 217 15.71 -7.98 -5.11
CA TYR A 217 14.46 -7.28 -5.39
C TYR A 217 13.23 -8.00 -4.79
N GLY A 218 12.34 -7.23 -4.18
CA GLY A 218 11.09 -7.73 -3.60
C GLY A 218 11.26 -8.57 -2.34
N ASN A 219 12.43 -8.53 -1.70
CA ASN A 219 12.84 -9.49 -0.67
C ASN A 219 13.10 -8.86 0.73
N ASN A 220 12.50 -7.71 1.06
CA ASN A 220 12.61 -7.15 2.41
C ASN A 220 11.92 -8.06 3.44
N GLY A 221 12.69 -8.62 4.37
CA GLY A 221 12.20 -9.56 5.39
C GLY A 221 11.48 -8.93 6.58
N ILE A 222 11.08 -7.65 6.49
CA ILE A 222 10.36 -6.98 7.56
C ILE A 222 8.93 -7.54 7.71
N VAL A 223 8.49 -7.69 8.95
CA VAL A 223 7.14 -8.14 9.31
C VAL A 223 6.33 -7.02 9.97
N SER A 224 5.01 -7.08 9.95
CA SER A 224 4.18 -6.09 10.64
C SER A 224 4.14 -6.30 12.16
N VAL A 225 3.77 -5.23 12.89
CA VAL A 225 3.63 -5.25 14.35
C VAL A 225 2.25 -4.74 14.77
N ASN A 226 1.74 -5.20 15.91
CA ASN A 226 0.53 -4.68 16.52
C ASN A 226 0.83 -3.34 17.23
N ARG A 227 -0.23 -2.62 17.65
CA ARG A 227 -0.10 -1.35 18.39
C ARG A 227 0.69 -1.45 19.71
N ASN A 228 0.84 -2.66 20.24
CA ASN A 228 1.64 -2.93 21.43
C ASN A 228 3.08 -3.36 21.08
N GLY A 229 3.52 -3.20 19.83
CA GLY A 229 4.87 -3.56 19.36
C GLY A 229 5.15 -5.05 19.14
N LEU A 230 4.21 -5.95 19.48
CA LEU A 230 4.39 -7.39 19.21
C LEU A 230 4.22 -7.70 17.72
N ILE A 231 4.88 -8.73 17.22
CA ILE A 231 4.73 -9.18 15.83
C ILE A 231 3.26 -9.44 15.52
N ALA A 232 2.78 -8.89 14.40
CA ALA A 232 1.45 -9.12 13.90
C ALA A 232 1.39 -10.46 13.16
N SER A 233 0.50 -11.34 13.61
CA SER A 233 0.21 -12.62 12.95
C SER A 233 -1.24 -12.66 12.51
N ASP A 234 -1.50 -13.24 11.35
CA ASP A 234 -2.86 -13.52 10.88
C ASP A 234 -3.56 -14.55 11.77
N GLU A 235 -4.81 -14.83 11.42
CA GLU A 235 -5.71 -15.78 12.11
C GLU A 235 -5.15 -17.20 12.21
N CYS A 236 -4.24 -17.56 11.31
CA CYS A 236 -3.59 -18.87 11.25
C CYS A 236 -2.23 -18.88 11.95
N GLY A 237 -1.83 -17.76 12.58
CA GLY A 237 -0.55 -17.60 13.24
C GLY A 237 0.60 -17.28 12.28
N PHE A 238 0.33 -16.94 11.01
CA PHE A 238 1.39 -16.55 10.08
C PHE A 238 1.74 -15.07 10.24
N THR A 239 3.03 -14.79 10.37
CA THR A 239 3.53 -13.41 10.39
C THR A 239 3.24 -12.71 9.08
N PHE A 240 2.72 -11.49 9.13
CA PHE A 240 2.47 -10.72 7.92
C PHE A 240 3.75 -10.03 7.44
N GLY A 241 4.16 -10.31 6.21
CA GLY A 241 5.38 -9.78 5.58
C GLY A 241 5.10 -9.00 4.30
N HIS A 242 6.16 -8.48 3.68
CA HIS A 242 6.08 -7.57 2.53
C HIS A 242 6.78 -8.07 1.27
N THR A 243 7.14 -9.34 1.21
CA THR A 243 7.79 -9.92 0.03
C THR A 243 6.84 -10.00 -1.16
N LEU A 244 7.40 -9.88 -2.37
CA LEU A 244 6.65 -10.07 -3.61
C LEU A 244 6.41 -11.56 -3.93
N ALA A 245 5.88 -11.88 -5.12
CA ALA A 245 5.55 -13.25 -5.48
C ALA A 245 6.82 -14.11 -5.68
N GLU A 246 6.82 -15.30 -5.09
CA GLU A 246 7.85 -16.32 -5.32
C GLU A 246 7.40 -17.24 -6.47
N LEU A 247 8.13 -17.20 -7.58
CA LEU A 247 7.77 -17.92 -8.81
C LEU A 247 8.11 -19.42 -8.78
N GLY A 248 8.92 -19.87 -7.81
CA GLY A 248 9.37 -21.25 -7.74
C GLY A 248 10.13 -21.67 -9.00
N THR A 249 9.57 -22.62 -9.76
CA THR A 249 10.17 -23.06 -11.04
C THR A 249 9.77 -22.20 -12.24
N ALA A 250 8.75 -21.36 -12.09
CA ALA A 250 8.28 -20.48 -13.15
C ALA A 250 9.25 -19.33 -13.41
N ARG A 251 9.28 -18.82 -14.64
CA ARG A 251 10.23 -17.80 -15.10
C ARG A 251 9.51 -16.78 -15.97
N VAL A 252 9.89 -15.51 -15.88
CA VAL A 252 9.34 -14.48 -16.79
C VAL A 252 9.94 -14.68 -18.19
N PHE A 253 9.18 -14.43 -19.24
CA PHE A 253 9.67 -14.53 -20.61
C PHE A 253 10.95 -13.69 -20.81
N GLY A 254 11.97 -14.32 -21.39
CA GLY A 254 13.33 -13.76 -21.51
C GLY A 254 14.30 -14.23 -20.42
N GLU A 255 13.80 -14.76 -19.30
CA GLU A 255 14.63 -15.35 -18.24
C GLU A 255 14.86 -16.84 -18.50
N GLY A 256 15.91 -17.16 -19.26
CA GLY A 256 16.30 -18.54 -19.54
C GLY A 256 15.50 -19.20 -20.68
N PRO A 257 15.35 -20.53 -20.69
CA PRO A 257 14.69 -21.24 -21.80
C PRO A 257 13.20 -20.93 -21.84
N THR A 258 12.69 -20.71 -23.05
CA THR A 258 11.25 -20.55 -23.31
C THR A 258 10.57 -21.92 -23.42
N ASP A 259 9.80 -22.28 -22.41
CA ASP A 259 9.12 -23.57 -22.26
C ASP A 259 7.79 -23.43 -21.50
N GLN A 260 7.21 -24.55 -21.08
CA GLN A 260 5.95 -24.60 -20.33
C GLN A 260 5.97 -23.88 -18.97
N ASP A 261 7.16 -23.57 -18.43
CA ASP A 261 7.35 -22.86 -17.16
C ASP A 261 7.53 -21.34 -17.38
N THR A 262 7.38 -20.87 -18.62
CA THR A 262 7.53 -19.46 -18.99
C THR A 262 6.21 -18.70 -18.85
N ILE A 263 6.25 -17.59 -18.11
CA ILE A 263 5.17 -16.63 -17.95
C ILE A 263 5.33 -15.52 -19.00
N PHE A 264 4.29 -15.31 -19.79
CA PHE A 264 4.21 -14.27 -20.81
C PHE A 264 3.34 -13.13 -20.33
N ASP A 265 3.80 -11.91 -20.53
CA ASP A 265 3.05 -10.69 -20.27
C ASP A 265 2.44 -10.15 -21.56
N THR A 266 1.12 -9.98 -21.58
CA THR A 266 0.40 -9.29 -22.66
C THR A 266 0.03 -7.88 -22.19
N ALA A 267 0.78 -6.88 -22.66
CA ALA A 267 0.51 -5.48 -22.32
C ALA A 267 -0.79 -4.97 -22.96
N ILE A 268 -1.59 -4.21 -22.19
CA ILE A 268 -2.90 -3.74 -22.63
C ILE A 268 -3.13 -2.23 -22.47
N ALA A 269 -2.53 -1.62 -21.45
CA ALA A 269 -2.72 -0.22 -21.12
C ALA A 269 -1.62 0.26 -20.17
N PHE A 270 -1.41 1.56 -20.10
CA PHE A 270 -0.76 2.24 -19.01
C PHE A 270 -1.80 2.65 -17.96
N ALA A 271 -1.51 2.38 -16.69
CA ALA A 271 -2.35 2.70 -15.55
C ALA A 271 -1.72 3.83 -14.71
N PRO A 272 -2.17 5.09 -14.85
CA PRO A 272 -1.77 6.18 -13.99
C PRO A 272 -2.18 5.95 -12.53
N ILE A 273 -1.24 6.08 -11.60
CA ILE A 273 -1.50 6.01 -10.16
C ILE A 273 -1.33 7.40 -9.57
N ALA A 274 -2.25 7.85 -8.71
CA ALA A 274 -2.18 9.15 -8.04
C ALA A 274 -1.75 9.00 -6.57
N ALA A 275 -0.85 9.89 -6.12
CA ALA A 275 -0.66 10.14 -4.70
C ALA A 275 -1.87 10.93 -4.18
N ILE A 276 -2.58 10.38 -3.19
CA ILE A 276 -3.82 10.95 -2.66
C ILE A 276 -3.66 11.30 -1.18
N THR A 277 -4.37 12.33 -0.75
CA THR A 277 -4.28 12.89 0.59
C THR A 277 -5.64 13.25 1.15
N ASN A 278 -5.75 13.18 2.46
CA ASN A 278 -6.83 13.84 3.19
C ASN A 278 -6.51 15.33 3.34
N PHE A 279 -7.52 16.21 3.21
CA PHE A 279 -7.35 17.65 3.41
C PHE A 279 -6.75 18.02 4.78
N GLY A 280 -6.99 17.20 5.81
CA GLY A 280 -6.46 17.34 7.17
C GLY A 280 -4.94 17.37 7.27
N THR A 281 -4.23 16.81 6.28
CA THR A 281 -2.77 16.84 6.22
C THR A 281 -2.23 18.25 6.02
N GLY A 282 -3.03 19.16 5.43
CA GLY A 282 -2.58 20.48 4.99
C GLY A 282 -1.64 20.45 3.78
N LYS A 283 -1.42 19.29 3.14
CA LYS A 283 -0.53 19.17 1.97
C LYS A 283 -1.29 19.27 0.66
N THR A 284 -0.75 20.07 -0.25
CA THR A 284 -1.24 20.21 -1.64
C THR A 284 -0.24 19.71 -2.66
N THR A 285 1.04 19.63 -2.28
CA THR A 285 2.16 19.19 -3.11
C THR A 285 3.12 18.30 -2.33
N THR A 286 3.93 17.52 -3.04
CA THR A 286 5.01 16.68 -2.50
C THR A 286 6.01 16.32 -3.60
N THR A 287 7.14 15.71 -3.24
CA THR A 287 8.16 15.24 -4.20
C THR A 287 8.30 13.72 -4.24
N PHE A 288 8.98 13.18 -5.26
CA PHE A 288 9.29 11.76 -5.33
C PHE A 288 10.15 11.35 -4.13
N THR A 289 11.14 12.17 -3.76
CA THR A 289 11.99 11.92 -2.58
C THR A 289 11.16 11.84 -1.30
N GLU A 290 10.22 12.77 -1.08
CA GLU A 290 9.36 12.77 0.11
C GLU A 290 8.45 11.55 0.17
N LEU A 291 7.79 11.19 -0.94
CA LEU A 291 6.94 10.01 -1.02
C LEU A 291 7.75 8.72 -0.79
N ARG A 292 8.93 8.63 -1.41
CA ARG A 292 9.85 7.50 -1.26
C ARG A 292 10.25 7.31 0.20
N HIS A 293 10.58 8.41 0.90
CA HIS A 293 10.93 8.39 2.32
C HIS A 293 9.74 8.03 3.20
N LEU A 294 8.58 8.66 2.97
CA LEU A 294 7.35 8.45 3.74
C LEU A 294 6.94 6.98 3.76
N PHE A 295 6.92 6.34 2.61
CA PHE A 295 6.47 4.95 2.53
C PHE A 295 7.54 3.95 2.95
N ALA A 296 8.82 4.31 2.95
CA ALA A 296 9.89 3.44 3.42
C ALA A 296 10.13 3.52 4.94
N THR A 297 9.84 4.66 5.56
CA THR A 297 10.14 4.92 6.99
C THR A 297 8.89 5.08 7.85
N GLY A 298 7.75 5.45 7.25
CA GLY A 298 6.54 5.87 7.96
C GLY A 298 6.50 7.36 8.32
N ARG A 299 7.53 8.16 8.00
CA ARG A 299 7.54 9.62 8.21
C ARG A 299 8.18 10.37 7.05
N LEU A 300 7.95 11.67 6.95
CA LEU A 300 8.62 12.52 5.96
C LEU A 300 10.11 12.73 6.28
N PRO A 301 10.92 13.17 5.31
CA PRO A 301 12.31 13.58 5.56
C PRO A 301 12.43 14.73 6.57
N SER A 302 11.38 15.54 6.70
CA SER A 302 11.29 16.59 7.73
C SER A 302 11.12 16.05 9.15
N GLY A 303 10.93 14.74 9.31
CA GLY A 303 10.54 14.10 10.57
C GLY A 303 9.03 14.16 10.86
N GLU A 304 8.27 14.96 10.09
CA GLU A 304 6.82 15.07 10.24
C GLU A 304 6.15 13.70 10.07
N ASN A 305 5.29 13.38 11.01
CA ASN A 305 4.65 12.11 11.13
C ASN A 305 3.23 12.15 10.53
N LEU A 306 2.99 11.32 9.51
CA LEU A 306 1.71 11.23 8.81
C LEU A 306 1.31 9.77 8.68
N HIS A 307 0.01 9.53 8.51
CA HIS A 307 -0.45 8.18 8.26
C HIS A 307 -0.15 7.77 6.82
N ALA A 308 0.94 7.04 6.63
CA ALA A 308 1.33 6.42 5.37
C ALA A 308 0.44 5.19 5.14
N VAL A 309 -0.74 5.41 4.56
CA VAL A 309 -1.75 4.37 4.32
C VAL A 309 -1.30 3.49 3.15
N THR A 310 -0.83 2.28 3.47
CA THR A 310 -0.30 1.33 2.49
C THR A 310 -1.29 0.24 2.11
N ARG A 311 -1.09 -0.35 0.93
CA ARG A 311 -1.68 -1.63 0.54
C ARG A 311 -0.77 -2.80 0.89
N ASP A 312 -1.36 -3.99 0.94
CA ASP A 312 -0.60 -5.23 1.05
C ASP A 312 0.39 -5.41 -0.11
N ALA A 313 1.47 -6.17 0.13
CA ALA A 313 2.50 -6.43 -0.89
C ALA A 313 1.95 -7.18 -2.12
N GLY A 314 0.79 -7.82 -1.98
CA GLY A 314 -0.01 -8.42 -3.05
C GLY A 314 -0.56 -7.43 -4.08
N SER A 315 -0.53 -6.12 -3.81
CA SER A 315 -1.11 -5.08 -4.67
C SER A 315 -0.22 -4.69 -5.86
N GLY A 316 -0.78 -4.63 -7.07
CA GLY A 316 -0.08 -4.05 -8.22
C GLY A 316 -0.10 -2.52 -8.23
N THR A 317 -1.15 -1.89 -7.71
CA THR A 317 -1.17 -0.43 -7.49
C THR A 317 -0.01 0.02 -6.61
N ARG A 318 0.28 -0.73 -5.53
CA ARG A 318 1.47 -0.55 -4.68
C ARG A 318 2.75 -0.65 -5.50
N ASN A 319 2.83 -1.69 -6.31
CA ASN A 319 4.01 -2.03 -7.10
C ASN A 319 4.32 -0.98 -8.17
N ALA A 320 3.30 -0.53 -8.90
CA ALA A 320 3.39 0.58 -9.86
C ALA A 320 3.84 1.87 -9.17
N PHE A 321 3.20 2.22 -8.05
CA PHE A 321 3.54 3.42 -7.30
C PHE A 321 5.00 3.42 -6.83
N TYR A 322 5.47 2.35 -6.19
CA TYR A 322 6.81 2.31 -5.62
C TYR A 322 7.91 2.18 -6.67
N ASN A 323 7.71 1.37 -7.72
CA ASN A 323 8.69 1.30 -8.81
C ASN A 323 8.85 2.63 -9.54
N SER A 324 7.77 3.40 -9.75
CA SER A 324 7.88 4.78 -10.27
C SER A 324 8.71 5.70 -9.36
N LEU A 325 8.71 5.46 -8.05
CA LEU A 325 9.48 6.21 -7.06
C LEU A 325 10.91 5.65 -6.84
N CYS A 326 11.36 4.69 -7.66
CA CYS A 326 12.62 3.98 -7.47
C CYS A 326 12.74 3.33 -6.08
N LEU A 327 11.60 2.85 -5.58
CA LEU A 327 11.49 2.13 -4.32
C LEU A 327 11.12 0.68 -4.62
N ASP A 328 11.95 -0.25 -4.16
CA ASP A 328 11.59 -1.66 -4.13
C ASP A 328 10.27 -1.80 -3.36
N PRO A 329 9.21 -2.35 -3.99
CA PRO A 329 7.89 -2.36 -3.37
C PRO A 329 7.82 -3.10 -2.04
N SER A 330 8.74 -4.03 -1.75
CA SER A 330 8.82 -4.72 -0.45
C SER A 330 9.28 -3.81 0.70
N TRP A 331 9.84 -2.65 0.39
CA TRP A 331 10.27 -1.63 1.35
C TRP A 331 9.19 -0.58 1.64
N GLY A 332 8.14 -0.49 0.80
CA GLY A 332 7.01 0.41 1.03
C GLY A 332 6.06 -0.10 2.11
N VAL A 333 6.52 -0.11 3.36
CA VAL A 333 5.78 -0.63 4.52
C VAL A 333 4.93 0.41 5.24
N GLY A 334 5.26 1.69 5.04
CA GLY A 334 4.65 2.81 5.75
C GLY A 334 4.68 2.58 7.26
N GLU A 335 3.51 2.68 7.87
CA GLU A 335 3.31 2.51 9.31
C GLU A 335 3.40 1.04 9.77
N ASN A 336 3.16 0.09 8.87
CA ASN A 336 3.40 -1.33 9.11
C ASN A 336 2.65 -1.92 10.34
N LEU A 337 1.45 -1.41 10.64
CA LEU A 337 0.60 -1.90 11.72
C LEU A 337 -0.34 -3.02 11.33
N ARG A 338 -0.45 -4.00 12.23
CA ARG A 338 -1.35 -5.16 12.20
C ARG A 338 -1.19 -5.97 10.92
N THR A 339 -2.03 -6.97 10.74
CA THR A 339 -2.02 -7.87 9.58
C THR A 339 -2.76 -7.26 8.39
N LEU A 340 -2.94 -8.05 7.32
CA LEU A 340 -3.82 -7.72 6.20
C LEU A 340 -5.18 -7.18 6.69
N SER A 341 -5.50 -5.96 6.26
CA SER A 341 -6.73 -5.25 6.61
C SER A 341 -7.81 -5.51 5.56
N SER A 342 -8.83 -6.28 5.93
CA SER A 342 -9.94 -6.70 5.06
C SER A 342 -11.33 -6.26 5.56
N LEU A 343 -11.44 -5.74 6.77
CA LEU A 343 -12.72 -5.36 7.39
C LEU A 343 -12.94 -3.84 7.37
N ALA A 344 -14.13 -3.42 6.96
CA ALA A 344 -14.49 -2.00 6.86
C ALA A 344 -14.50 -1.26 8.22
N ALA A 345 -14.57 -1.97 9.34
CA ALA A 345 -14.43 -1.37 10.67
C ALA A 345 -13.00 -0.83 10.89
N TRP A 346 -11.99 -1.54 10.38
CA TRP A 346 -10.58 -1.16 10.55
C TRP A 346 -10.16 0.03 9.69
N ASP A 347 -10.99 0.42 8.72
CA ASP A 347 -10.81 1.62 7.90
C ASP A 347 -11.32 2.89 8.61
N LYS A 348 -11.98 2.77 9.77
CA LYS A 348 -12.52 3.89 10.54
C LYS A 348 -11.64 4.16 11.75
N VAL A 349 -11.50 5.42 12.13
CA VAL A 349 -10.85 5.78 13.41
C VAL A 349 -11.60 5.13 14.57
N GLY A 350 -10.86 4.66 15.56
CA GLY A 350 -11.38 3.79 16.61
C GLY A 350 -10.32 2.86 17.21
N PRO A 351 -10.68 2.11 18.26
CA PRO A 351 -9.79 1.15 18.92
C PRO A 351 -9.12 0.13 17.98
N GLU A 352 -9.76 -0.20 16.85
CA GLU A 352 -9.21 -1.15 15.87
C GLU A 352 -8.73 -0.52 14.55
N PHE A 353 -8.61 0.82 14.52
CA PHE A 353 -8.10 1.51 13.34
C PHE A 353 -6.75 0.93 12.92
N THR A 354 -6.66 0.53 11.66
CA THR A 354 -5.50 -0.09 11.06
C THR A 354 -5.17 0.69 9.80
N PRO A 355 -4.14 1.53 9.79
CA PRO A 355 -3.93 2.41 8.65
C PRO A 355 -3.18 1.73 7.49
N SER A 356 -2.34 0.72 7.75
CA SER A 356 -1.55 0.02 6.74
C SER A 356 -2.16 -1.31 6.28
N ASN A 357 -1.50 -1.97 5.32
CA ASN A 357 -1.77 -3.35 4.89
C ASN A 357 -3.16 -3.56 4.30
N LYS A 358 -3.66 -2.58 3.54
CA LYS A 358 -5.01 -2.60 2.95
C LYS A 358 -5.11 -3.62 1.82
N SER A 359 -6.09 -4.52 1.92
CA SER A 359 -6.37 -5.57 0.93
C SER A 359 -6.81 -5.05 -0.45
N GLY A 360 -7.19 -3.78 -0.58
CA GLY A 360 -7.77 -3.21 -1.79
C GLY A 360 -7.64 -1.69 -1.84
N SER A 361 -7.82 -1.10 -3.03
CA SER A 361 -7.86 0.36 -3.18
C SER A 361 -9.08 0.97 -2.49
N GLY A 362 -10.23 0.28 -2.46
CA GLY A 362 -11.43 0.74 -1.75
C GLY A 362 -11.22 0.90 -0.23
N PRO A 363 -10.72 -0.13 0.49
CA PRO A 363 -10.36 0.01 1.90
C PRO A 363 -9.29 1.08 2.18
N LEU A 364 -8.30 1.24 1.29
CA LEU A 364 -7.30 2.32 1.38
C LEU A 364 -7.98 3.70 1.28
N GLU A 365 -8.82 3.91 0.27
CA GLU A 365 -9.61 5.14 0.08
C GLU A 365 -10.50 5.40 1.30
N SER A 366 -11.18 4.36 1.80
CA SER A 366 -12.03 4.42 3.00
C SER A 366 -11.24 4.85 4.24
N THR A 367 -10.03 4.33 4.40
CA THR A 367 -9.14 4.71 5.51
C THR A 367 -8.78 6.18 5.43
N LEU A 368 -8.41 6.66 4.24
CA LEU A 368 -8.11 8.07 4.00
C LEU A 368 -9.32 8.98 4.19
N PHE A 369 -10.56 8.53 3.95
CA PHE A 369 -11.74 9.34 4.26
C PHE A 369 -11.87 9.62 5.76
N ASN A 370 -11.40 8.70 6.60
CA ASN A 370 -11.63 8.73 8.04
C ASN A 370 -10.44 9.26 8.85
N THR A 371 -9.21 9.11 8.36
CA THR A 371 -8.06 9.70 9.05
C THR A 371 -7.68 11.06 8.46
N ARG A 372 -7.43 12.04 9.33
CA ARG A 372 -7.11 13.41 8.91
C ARG A 372 -5.64 13.61 8.57
N LEU A 373 -4.74 12.73 9.01
CA LEU A 373 -3.30 12.80 8.72
C LEU A 373 -2.85 11.87 7.58
N GLY A 374 -3.81 11.32 6.81
CA GLY A 374 -3.53 10.27 5.83
C GLY A 374 -2.99 10.75 4.49
N ILE A 375 -1.92 10.10 4.03
CA ILE A 375 -1.45 10.08 2.64
C ILE A 375 -1.42 8.63 2.17
N GLY A 376 -1.87 8.39 0.95
CA GLY A 376 -1.85 7.08 0.31
C GLY A 376 -1.74 7.20 -1.20
N TYR A 377 -2.13 6.14 -1.89
CA TYR A 377 -2.12 6.08 -3.35
C TYR A 377 -3.28 5.24 -3.86
N SER A 378 -3.83 5.62 -5.02
CA SER A 378 -4.87 4.84 -5.69
C SER A 378 -4.76 5.01 -7.21
N GLY A 379 -5.42 4.13 -7.96
CA GLY A 379 -5.60 4.33 -9.40
C GLY A 379 -6.20 5.71 -9.65
N ALA A 380 -5.53 6.52 -10.47
CA ALA A 380 -5.97 7.88 -10.69
C ALA A 380 -7.39 7.90 -11.26
N GLU A 381 -7.76 6.96 -12.14
CA GLU A 381 -9.10 6.84 -12.73
C GLU A 381 -10.22 6.71 -11.69
N ARG A 382 -9.91 6.19 -10.50
CA ARG A 382 -10.86 6.01 -9.41
C ARG A 382 -11.34 7.32 -8.82
N GLY A 383 -10.57 8.41 -8.95
CA GLY A 383 -10.98 9.75 -8.52
C GLY A 383 -12.34 10.15 -9.06
N VAL A 384 -12.56 9.88 -10.35
CA VAL A 384 -13.83 10.15 -11.03
C VAL A 384 -14.77 8.95 -10.91
N ASN A 385 -14.29 7.74 -11.19
CA ASN A 385 -15.14 6.54 -11.28
C ASN A 385 -15.73 6.10 -9.93
N SER A 386 -15.00 6.31 -8.83
CA SER A 386 -15.47 6.10 -7.45
C SER A 386 -15.90 7.43 -6.79
N SER A 387 -15.87 8.50 -7.56
CA SER A 387 -16.35 9.84 -7.24
C SER A 387 -15.71 10.57 -6.06
N TRP A 388 -14.68 10.01 -5.42
CA TRP A 388 -14.06 10.65 -4.25
C TRP A 388 -13.37 11.97 -4.57
N LEU A 389 -12.84 12.13 -5.79
CA LEU A 389 -12.20 13.37 -6.23
C LEU A 389 -13.26 14.41 -6.60
N ILE A 390 -14.22 14.03 -7.45
CA ILE A 390 -15.27 14.96 -7.92
C ILE A 390 -16.24 15.37 -6.81
N ASN A 391 -16.37 14.56 -5.76
CA ASN A 391 -17.12 14.90 -4.55
C ASN A 391 -16.24 15.56 -3.48
N GLY A 392 -14.96 15.88 -3.74
CA GLY A 392 -14.09 16.54 -2.76
C GLY A 392 -13.96 15.81 -1.43
N GLN A 393 -13.94 14.47 -1.43
CA GLN A 393 -13.74 13.65 -0.22
C GLN A 393 -12.26 13.42 0.07
N LEU A 394 -11.45 13.30 -0.98
CA LEU A 394 -9.99 13.26 -0.95
C LEU A 394 -9.46 14.16 -2.06
N GLU A 395 -8.15 14.38 -2.03
CA GLU A 395 -7.46 15.12 -3.06
C GLU A 395 -6.22 14.40 -3.59
N VAL A 396 -5.83 14.69 -4.82
CA VAL A 396 -4.56 14.28 -5.44
C VAL A 396 -3.49 15.32 -5.14
N LEU A 397 -2.29 14.90 -4.74
CA LEU A 397 -1.16 15.82 -4.55
C LEU A 397 -0.56 16.21 -5.91
N GLY A 398 -0.12 17.46 -6.04
CA GLY A 398 0.83 17.82 -7.08
C GLY A 398 2.19 17.19 -6.77
N VAL A 399 2.72 16.34 -7.64
CA VAL A 399 3.96 15.61 -7.39
C VAL A 399 5.06 16.11 -8.30
N LYS A 400 6.23 16.40 -7.73
CA LYS A 400 7.44 16.78 -8.45
C LYS A 400 8.41 15.60 -8.53
N ASP A 401 8.81 15.23 -9.74
CA ASP A 401 9.83 14.21 -10.01
C ASP A 401 11.25 14.78 -9.80
N ASP A 402 11.59 15.09 -8.55
CA ASP A 402 12.89 15.63 -8.16
C ASP A 402 14.03 14.60 -8.27
N LEU A 403 13.73 13.30 -8.26
CA LEU A 403 14.72 12.23 -8.43
C LEU A 403 15.32 12.19 -9.84
N HIS A 404 14.53 12.53 -10.86
CA HIS A 404 14.98 12.50 -12.25
C HIS A 404 15.18 13.89 -12.88
N GLY A 405 15.19 14.94 -12.05
CA GLY A 405 15.48 16.32 -12.47
C GLY A 405 14.28 17.14 -12.93
N GLY A 406 13.05 16.65 -12.71
CA GLY A 406 11.83 17.43 -12.82
C GLY A 406 11.81 18.62 -11.85
N VAL A 407 11.11 19.68 -12.24
CA VAL A 407 11.09 20.98 -11.55
C VAL A 407 9.69 21.46 -11.19
N ASP A 408 8.67 20.97 -11.86
CA ASP A 408 7.26 21.31 -11.68
C ASP A 408 6.53 20.30 -10.79
N PHE A 409 5.52 20.78 -10.07
CA PHE A 409 4.53 19.90 -9.44
C PHE A 409 3.45 19.59 -10.47
N VAL A 410 3.32 18.30 -10.81
CA VAL A 410 2.43 17.81 -11.86
C VAL A 410 1.27 17.05 -11.23
N ARG A 411 0.13 16.99 -11.91
CA ARG A 411 -1.05 16.19 -11.52
C ARG A 411 -1.46 15.31 -12.71
N PRO A 412 -2.15 14.18 -12.51
CA PRO A 412 -2.49 13.22 -13.56
C PRO A 412 -3.66 13.71 -14.44
N THR A 413 -3.48 14.86 -15.08
CA THR A 413 -4.37 15.35 -16.15
C THR A 413 -4.09 14.56 -17.43
N ILE A 414 -5.08 14.45 -18.32
CA ILE A 414 -4.89 13.74 -19.60
C ILE A 414 -3.67 14.25 -20.38
N THR A 415 -3.46 15.58 -20.43
CA THR A 415 -2.31 16.17 -21.09
C THR A 415 -1.00 15.76 -20.42
N ALA A 416 -0.91 15.84 -19.09
CA ALA A 416 0.32 15.48 -18.40
C ALA A 416 0.67 13.98 -18.51
N ILE A 417 -0.34 13.11 -18.61
CA ILE A 417 -0.13 11.66 -18.75
C ILE A 417 0.35 11.30 -20.16
N LEU A 418 -0.23 11.92 -21.20
CA LEU A 418 0.19 11.69 -22.58
C LEU A 418 1.56 12.35 -22.85
N ASP A 419 1.72 13.60 -22.41
CA ASP A 419 2.91 14.44 -22.56
C ASP A 419 3.85 14.21 -21.37
N ASN A 420 4.21 12.95 -21.10
CA ASN A 420 4.93 12.51 -19.91
C ASN A 420 6.46 12.75 -19.94
N GLY A 421 6.93 13.66 -20.81
CA GLY A 421 8.32 14.13 -20.83
C GLY A 421 8.64 15.09 -19.67
N LEU A 422 9.90 15.16 -19.26
CA LEU A 422 10.36 16.23 -18.36
C LEU A 422 10.68 17.49 -19.15
N ARG A 423 10.56 18.65 -18.50
CA ARG A 423 10.98 19.94 -19.03
C ARG A 423 12.43 19.84 -19.50
N GLY A 424 12.68 20.27 -20.74
CA GLY A 424 14.00 20.17 -21.37
C GLY A 424 14.21 18.91 -22.20
N GLN A 425 13.39 17.87 -22.03
CA GLN A 425 13.38 16.72 -22.94
C GLN A 425 12.67 17.05 -24.26
N THR A 426 13.03 16.33 -25.31
CA THR A 426 12.41 16.48 -26.64
C THR A 426 11.12 15.68 -26.70
N ASP A 427 10.04 16.31 -27.13
CA ASP A 427 8.79 15.68 -27.50
C ASP A 427 9.00 14.81 -28.74
N PRO A 428 8.84 13.48 -28.64
CA PRO A 428 9.02 12.56 -29.77
C PRO A 428 8.00 12.80 -30.90
N SER A 429 6.82 13.34 -30.59
CA SER A 429 5.77 13.61 -31.58
C SER A 429 6.02 14.89 -32.38
N THR A 430 6.48 15.96 -31.73
CA THR A 430 6.65 17.28 -32.36
C THR A 430 8.10 17.68 -32.62
N SER A 431 9.07 16.93 -32.08
CA SER A 431 10.49 17.30 -32.05
C SER A 431 10.78 18.65 -31.37
N THR A 432 9.85 19.17 -30.57
CA THR A 432 10.03 20.39 -29.76
C THR A 432 10.48 20.04 -28.35
N VAL A 433 10.86 21.03 -27.54
CA VAL A 433 11.28 20.78 -26.15
C VAL A 433 10.12 21.05 -25.21
N TYR A 434 9.85 20.14 -24.26
CA TYR A 434 8.81 20.37 -23.26
C TYR A 434 9.13 21.57 -22.39
N THR A 435 8.11 22.39 -22.14
CA THR A 435 8.18 23.55 -21.26
C THR A 435 7.65 23.26 -19.86
N ARG A 436 7.03 22.10 -19.66
CA ARG A 436 6.47 21.62 -18.39
C ARG A 436 6.79 20.15 -18.22
N ASP A 437 6.91 19.70 -16.97
CA ASP A 437 7.02 18.28 -16.68
C ASP A 437 5.66 17.56 -16.86
N GLY A 438 5.73 16.30 -17.28
CA GLY A 438 4.61 15.39 -17.37
C GLY A 438 4.51 14.42 -16.18
N TRP A 439 3.42 13.65 -16.17
CA TRP A 439 3.10 12.72 -15.08
C TRP A 439 3.80 11.37 -15.27
N ARG A 440 4.57 10.94 -14.27
CA ARG A 440 5.45 9.75 -14.32
C ARG A 440 5.21 8.70 -13.24
N ILE A 441 4.00 8.65 -12.70
CA ILE A 441 3.62 7.64 -11.69
C ILE A 441 2.54 6.73 -12.27
N GLY A 442 2.88 5.45 -12.45
CA GLY A 442 2.00 4.48 -13.08
C GLY A 442 2.67 3.14 -13.33
N GLY A 443 1.97 2.26 -14.03
CA GLY A 443 2.49 0.95 -14.41
C GLY A 443 1.94 0.48 -15.76
N PRO A 444 2.74 -0.20 -16.59
CA PRO A 444 2.24 -0.95 -17.73
C PRO A 444 1.39 -2.14 -17.24
N ALA A 445 0.08 -2.07 -17.43
CA ALA A 445 -0.83 -3.13 -17.08
C ALA A 445 -0.75 -4.28 -18.09
N VAL A 446 -0.64 -5.50 -17.58
CA VAL A 446 -0.47 -6.71 -18.38
C VAL A 446 -1.43 -7.81 -17.94
N PHE A 447 -1.66 -8.78 -18.83
CA PHE A 447 -2.18 -10.09 -18.45
C PHE A 447 -1.05 -11.11 -18.52
N ALA A 448 -0.72 -11.70 -17.37
CA ALA A 448 0.29 -12.72 -17.22
C ALA A 448 -0.31 -14.11 -17.42
N THR A 449 0.34 -14.96 -18.20
CA THR A 449 -0.15 -16.31 -18.56
C THR A 449 0.99 -17.31 -18.70
N PHE A 450 0.73 -18.59 -18.44
CA PHE A 450 1.62 -19.65 -18.91
C PHE A 450 1.33 -19.95 -20.37
N GLY A 451 2.35 -19.83 -21.21
CA GLY A 451 2.23 -19.95 -22.66
C GLY A 451 1.76 -18.66 -23.34
N ASP A 452 2.09 -18.51 -24.61
CA ASP A 452 1.79 -17.36 -25.42
C ASP A 452 0.35 -17.44 -25.98
N PRO A 453 -0.53 -16.45 -25.71
CA PRO A 453 -1.88 -16.42 -26.28
C PRO A 453 -1.89 -16.38 -27.82
N LEU A 454 -0.87 -15.81 -28.47
CA LEU A 454 -0.76 -15.76 -29.92
C LEU A 454 -0.46 -17.14 -30.54
N SER A 455 0.01 -18.10 -29.76
CA SER A 455 0.23 -19.47 -30.24
C SER A 455 -1.07 -20.30 -30.35
N ALA A 456 -2.22 -19.73 -29.96
CA ALA A 456 -3.53 -20.32 -30.13
C ALA A 456 -3.91 -20.51 -31.62
N PRO A 457 -4.96 -21.31 -31.93
CA PRO A 457 -5.50 -21.38 -33.28
C PRO A 457 -5.91 -20.01 -33.84
N ALA A 458 -5.80 -19.84 -35.17
CA ALA A 458 -6.15 -18.59 -35.85
C ALA A 458 -7.61 -18.16 -35.59
N ASN A 459 -8.56 -19.10 -35.55
CA ASN A 459 -9.97 -18.81 -35.19
C ASN A 459 -10.18 -18.43 -33.71
N LYS A 460 -9.11 -18.36 -32.92
CA LYS A 460 -9.07 -17.84 -31.55
C LYS A 460 -8.17 -16.60 -31.47
N GLY A 461 -7.88 -15.96 -32.61
CA GLY A 461 -7.10 -14.73 -32.71
C GLY A 461 -5.58 -14.90 -32.62
N GLY A 462 -5.07 -16.14 -32.65
CA GLY A 462 -3.62 -16.42 -32.67
C GLY A 462 -2.97 -16.14 -34.04
N LEU A 463 -1.67 -16.42 -34.16
CA LEU A 463 -0.87 -16.12 -35.37
C LEU A 463 -1.50 -16.71 -36.64
N GLY A 464 -1.49 -15.92 -37.70
CA GLY A 464 -2.18 -16.22 -38.96
C GLY A 464 -3.69 -15.98 -38.92
N TRP A 465 -4.15 -15.11 -38.00
CA TRP A 465 -5.55 -14.70 -37.93
C TRP A 465 -5.97 -14.00 -39.23
N GLY A 466 -7.15 -14.36 -39.73
CA GLY A 466 -7.63 -13.95 -41.04
C GLY A 466 -8.63 -14.96 -41.60
N GLU A 467 -9.15 -14.72 -42.80
CA GLU A 467 -10.00 -15.69 -43.48
C GLU A 467 -9.24 -17.00 -43.76
N THR A 468 -9.88 -18.13 -43.45
CA THR A 468 -9.28 -19.47 -43.65
C THR A 468 -9.12 -19.76 -45.14
N PHE A 469 -8.01 -20.37 -45.54
CA PHE A 469 -7.74 -20.73 -46.92
C PHE A 469 -7.21 -22.16 -47.06
N VAL A 470 -7.28 -22.70 -48.26
CA VAL A 470 -6.69 -24.00 -48.61
C VAL A 470 -5.25 -23.75 -49.03
N ASP A 471 -4.33 -24.02 -48.12
CA ASP A 471 -2.89 -24.04 -48.39
C ASP A 471 -2.55 -25.25 -49.28
N ALA A 472 -2.52 -25.02 -50.59
CA ALA A 472 -2.35 -26.05 -51.59
C ALA A 472 -0.90 -26.51 -51.73
N ASN A 473 0.06 -25.72 -51.23
CA ASN A 473 1.49 -25.98 -51.38
C ASN A 473 2.21 -26.31 -50.06
N GLY A 474 1.53 -26.17 -48.92
CA GLY A 474 2.01 -26.53 -47.58
C GLY A 474 2.99 -25.52 -46.98
N ASN A 475 3.01 -24.27 -47.44
CA ASN A 475 3.93 -23.23 -46.97
C ASN A 475 3.41 -22.44 -45.75
N GLY A 476 2.16 -22.67 -45.32
CA GLY A 476 1.52 -21.99 -44.21
C GLY A 476 1.00 -20.57 -44.48
N GLY A 477 1.11 -20.08 -45.73
CA GLY A 477 0.69 -18.74 -46.17
C GLY A 477 -0.30 -18.80 -47.33
N TYR A 478 -1.09 -17.74 -47.54
CA TYR A 478 -2.04 -17.69 -48.64
C TYR A 478 -1.34 -17.26 -49.93
N ASP A 479 -1.44 -18.07 -50.96
CA ASP A 479 -0.96 -17.75 -52.28
C ASP A 479 -2.09 -17.31 -53.22
N ALA A 480 -1.77 -16.38 -54.11
CA ALA A 480 -2.72 -15.91 -55.12
C ALA A 480 -3.21 -17.08 -56.00
N GLY A 481 -4.50 -17.42 -55.87
CA GLY A 481 -5.12 -18.55 -56.59
C GLY A 481 -5.60 -19.68 -55.67
N GLU A 482 -5.28 -19.64 -54.38
CA GLU A 482 -5.83 -20.55 -53.39
C GLU A 482 -7.29 -20.19 -53.05
N THR A 483 -8.09 -21.19 -52.71
CA THR A 483 -9.48 -20.96 -52.30
C THR A 483 -9.54 -20.58 -50.83
N PHE A 484 -10.35 -19.58 -50.48
CA PHE A 484 -10.54 -19.14 -49.10
C PHE A 484 -12.02 -19.03 -48.73
N ASN A 485 -12.29 -19.01 -47.43
CA ASN A 485 -13.62 -18.84 -46.87
C ASN A 485 -13.88 -17.34 -46.67
N ASP A 486 -14.71 -16.79 -47.54
CA ASP A 486 -15.02 -15.37 -47.65
C ASP A 486 -16.13 -14.97 -46.65
N THR A 487 -15.84 -15.17 -45.36
CA THR A 487 -16.77 -14.92 -44.25
C THR A 487 -16.53 -13.60 -43.53
N GLY A 488 -15.48 -12.86 -43.88
CA GLY A 488 -15.00 -11.68 -43.17
C GLY A 488 -14.09 -12.01 -41.98
N ILE A 489 -13.26 -11.04 -41.57
CA ILE A 489 -12.39 -11.09 -40.37
C ILE A 489 -12.92 -10.26 -39.20
N ALA A 490 -13.83 -9.32 -39.49
CA ALA A 490 -14.50 -8.44 -38.53
C ALA A 490 -15.78 -7.89 -39.19
N ALA A 491 -16.71 -7.35 -38.39
CA ALA A 491 -17.99 -6.85 -38.88
C ALA A 491 -17.85 -5.74 -39.94
N GLY A 492 -18.36 -6.01 -41.16
CA GLY A 492 -18.32 -5.06 -42.28
C GLY A 492 -17.04 -5.10 -43.12
N ALA A 493 -16.04 -5.88 -42.71
CA ALA A 493 -14.85 -6.16 -43.51
C ALA A 493 -15.09 -7.42 -44.36
N GLY A 494 -15.63 -7.20 -45.55
CA GLY A 494 -15.35 -8.05 -46.70
C GLY A 494 -16.03 -9.41 -46.81
N ALA A 495 -16.98 -9.80 -45.95
CA ALA A 495 -17.73 -11.03 -46.16
C ALA A 495 -18.44 -11.06 -47.54
N GLY A 496 -18.09 -12.02 -48.38
CA GLY A 496 -18.64 -12.19 -49.73
C GLY A 496 -18.09 -11.19 -50.77
N ASN A 497 -16.97 -10.52 -50.49
CA ASN A 497 -16.38 -9.51 -51.39
C ASN A 497 -15.45 -10.12 -52.47
N GLY A 498 -15.17 -11.42 -52.40
CA GLY A 498 -14.28 -12.13 -53.31
C GLY A 498 -12.78 -11.85 -53.10
N VAL A 499 -12.41 -11.21 -51.99
CA VAL A 499 -11.03 -10.85 -51.62
C VAL A 499 -10.72 -11.42 -50.24
N ARG A 500 -9.63 -12.18 -50.13
CA ARG A 500 -9.23 -12.73 -48.84
C ARG A 500 -8.85 -11.61 -47.89
N ASN A 501 -9.61 -11.47 -46.81
CA ASN A 501 -9.31 -10.54 -45.74
C ASN A 501 -8.21 -11.17 -44.87
N ALA A 502 -6.97 -10.76 -45.12
CA ALA A 502 -5.81 -11.07 -44.29
C ALA A 502 -5.61 -9.96 -43.26
N VAL A 503 -5.11 -10.30 -42.08
CA VAL A 503 -4.72 -9.33 -41.07
C VAL A 503 -3.24 -9.06 -41.27
N ALA A 504 -2.88 -7.80 -41.53
CA ALA A 504 -1.49 -7.37 -41.53
C ALA A 504 -1.02 -7.16 -40.09
N GLU A 505 0.30 -7.16 -39.88
CA GLU A 505 0.84 -6.69 -38.61
C GLU A 505 0.42 -5.25 -38.35
N PRO A 506 0.13 -4.87 -37.08
CA PRO A 506 -0.16 -3.48 -36.77
C PRO A 506 1.07 -2.63 -37.09
N TYR A 507 0.87 -1.49 -37.75
CA TYR A 507 1.94 -0.53 -38.00
C TYR A 507 1.49 0.88 -37.69
N ILE A 508 2.45 1.75 -37.42
CA ILE A 508 2.23 3.16 -37.17
C ILE A 508 2.25 3.85 -38.53
N ASP A 509 1.07 4.21 -39.01
CA ASP A 509 0.90 5.01 -40.22
C ASP A 509 1.28 6.47 -39.94
N VAL A 510 2.57 6.77 -40.04
CA VAL A 510 3.18 8.05 -39.66
C VAL A 510 2.64 9.18 -40.56
N ASN A 511 2.22 8.86 -41.79
CA ASN A 511 1.78 9.84 -42.76
C ASN A 511 0.26 9.82 -43.02
N ALA A 512 -0.50 9.01 -42.29
CA ALA A 512 -1.95 8.85 -42.36
C ALA A 512 -2.47 8.44 -43.76
N ASN A 513 -1.69 7.66 -44.53
CA ASN A 513 -2.06 7.21 -45.87
C ASN A 513 -2.80 5.85 -45.91
N LEU A 514 -2.98 5.21 -44.76
CA LEU A 514 -3.60 3.90 -44.55
C LEU A 514 -2.85 2.73 -45.24
N SER A 515 -1.53 2.84 -45.39
CA SER A 515 -0.64 1.79 -45.91
C SER A 515 0.71 1.80 -45.19
N TYR A 516 1.33 0.62 -44.99
CA TYR A 516 2.69 0.55 -44.44
C TYR A 516 3.70 1.09 -45.46
N ASP A 517 4.51 2.05 -45.02
CA ASP A 517 5.68 2.54 -45.74
C ASP A 517 6.98 2.04 -45.10
N LEU A 518 7.98 1.77 -45.94
CA LEU A 518 9.28 1.30 -45.46
C LEU A 518 9.91 2.31 -44.48
N GLY A 519 10.12 1.88 -43.25
CA GLY A 519 10.67 2.70 -42.17
C GLY A 519 9.63 3.13 -41.13
N GLU A 520 8.35 2.84 -41.34
CA GLU A 520 7.34 2.97 -40.29
C GLU A 520 7.55 1.92 -39.19
N PRO A 521 7.39 2.30 -37.90
CA PRO A 521 7.36 1.33 -36.81
C PRO A 521 6.17 0.39 -36.95
N PHE A 522 6.34 -0.86 -36.51
CA PHE A 522 5.27 -1.85 -36.50
C PHE A 522 5.38 -2.79 -35.29
N ASN A 523 4.25 -3.35 -34.88
CA ASN A 523 4.18 -4.39 -33.87
C ASN A 523 4.46 -5.73 -34.54
N ASP A 524 5.68 -6.20 -34.36
CA ASP A 524 6.15 -7.51 -34.80
C ASP A 524 5.49 -8.62 -33.94
N LEU A 525 4.32 -9.09 -34.38
CA LEU A 525 3.51 -10.05 -33.61
C LEU A 525 4.09 -11.46 -33.68
N ASP A 526 4.65 -11.84 -34.83
CA ASP A 526 5.24 -13.16 -35.04
C ASP A 526 6.73 -13.24 -34.67
N ARG A 527 7.33 -12.09 -34.31
CA ARG A 527 8.69 -11.92 -33.78
C ARG A 527 9.77 -12.26 -34.81
N ASN A 528 9.49 -11.99 -36.08
CA ASN A 528 10.39 -12.27 -37.20
C ASN A 528 11.30 -11.07 -37.56
N GLY A 529 11.05 -9.89 -36.99
CA GLY A 529 11.79 -8.65 -37.19
C GLY A 529 11.45 -7.88 -38.48
N VAL A 530 10.40 -8.27 -39.21
CA VAL A 530 9.99 -7.68 -40.50
C VAL A 530 8.47 -7.54 -40.62
N TYR A 531 8.01 -6.36 -41.06
CA TYR A 531 6.59 -6.10 -41.25
C TYR A 531 5.97 -7.08 -42.25
N SER A 532 4.87 -7.69 -41.82
CA SER A 532 4.10 -8.64 -42.58
C SER A 532 2.78 -8.03 -43.02
N ALA A 533 2.66 -7.73 -44.32
CA ALA A 533 1.39 -7.29 -44.93
C ALA A 533 0.28 -8.35 -44.85
N GLN A 534 0.66 -9.58 -44.53
CA GLN A 534 -0.21 -10.66 -44.09
C GLN A 534 0.51 -11.39 -42.96
N GLU A 535 -0.13 -11.45 -41.79
CA GLU A 535 0.32 -12.27 -40.68
C GLU A 535 0.34 -13.75 -41.10
N VAL A 536 1.49 -14.40 -40.95
CA VAL A 536 1.68 -15.82 -41.27
C VAL A 536 1.88 -16.58 -39.97
N ARG A 537 1.30 -17.77 -39.88
CA ARG A 537 1.55 -18.65 -38.74
C ARG A 537 2.92 -19.31 -38.89
N PRO A 538 3.90 -19.06 -38.00
CA PRO A 538 5.22 -19.65 -38.14
C PRO A 538 5.20 -21.17 -37.91
N ALA A 539 6.13 -21.87 -38.55
CA ALA A 539 6.25 -23.33 -38.46
C ALA A 539 6.63 -23.83 -37.05
N VAL A 540 7.34 -23.00 -36.29
CA VAL A 540 7.68 -23.25 -34.89
C VAL A 540 6.99 -22.19 -34.05
N LEU A 541 6.10 -22.64 -33.16
CA LEU A 541 5.40 -21.78 -32.22
C LEU A 541 6.05 -21.81 -30.85
N LEU A 542 5.83 -20.73 -30.11
CA LEU A 542 6.09 -20.72 -28.68
C LEU A 542 5.09 -21.65 -27.96
N PRO A 543 5.38 -22.03 -26.70
CA PRO A 543 4.44 -22.83 -25.91
C PRO A 543 3.08 -22.13 -25.86
N ALA A 544 2.01 -22.79 -26.29
CA ALA A 544 0.67 -22.22 -26.27
C ALA A 544 0.06 -22.27 -24.86
N MET A 545 -0.83 -21.32 -24.56
CA MET A 545 -1.67 -21.42 -23.37
C MET A 545 -2.46 -22.72 -23.36
N ARG A 546 -2.54 -23.34 -22.18
CA ARG A 546 -3.28 -24.59 -21.97
C ARG A 546 -4.79 -24.41 -22.16
N ASN A 547 -5.35 -23.33 -21.62
CA ASN A 547 -6.75 -22.96 -21.82
C ASN A 547 -6.87 -22.10 -23.08
N VAL A 548 -7.28 -22.72 -24.19
CA VAL A 548 -7.40 -22.04 -25.49
C VAL A 548 -8.49 -20.95 -25.51
N GLU A 549 -9.49 -21.04 -24.63
CA GLU A 549 -10.54 -20.03 -24.51
C GLU A 549 -10.06 -18.82 -23.70
N ALA A 550 -9.17 -19.03 -22.72
CA ALA A 550 -8.45 -17.94 -22.06
C ALA A 550 -7.52 -17.19 -23.04
N ALA A 551 -6.83 -17.91 -23.93
CA ALA A 551 -6.06 -17.28 -25.02
C ALA A 551 -6.96 -16.47 -25.97
N ALA A 552 -8.11 -17.02 -26.33
CA ALA A 552 -9.09 -16.34 -27.17
C ALA A 552 -9.63 -15.06 -26.51
N PHE A 553 -9.83 -15.06 -25.19
CA PHE A 553 -10.21 -13.88 -24.43
C PHE A 553 -9.14 -12.79 -24.50
N LEU A 554 -7.86 -13.12 -24.32
CA LEU A 554 -6.75 -12.17 -24.47
C LEU A 554 -6.63 -11.64 -25.89
N ASN A 555 -6.66 -12.53 -26.88
CA ASN A 555 -6.58 -12.14 -28.29
C ASN A 555 -7.77 -11.27 -28.72
N ASN A 556 -8.98 -11.54 -28.23
CA ASN A 556 -10.14 -10.70 -28.49
C ASN A 556 -9.94 -9.25 -28.03
N MET A 557 -9.23 -9.06 -26.90
CA MET A 557 -8.87 -7.72 -26.42
C MET A 557 -7.74 -7.08 -27.22
N THR A 558 -6.62 -7.78 -27.43
CA THR A 558 -5.45 -7.21 -28.11
C THR A 558 -5.74 -6.89 -29.58
N ARG A 559 -6.45 -7.78 -30.29
CA ARG A 559 -6.92 -7.50 -31.66
C ARG A 559 -7.87 -6.31 -31.71
N SER A 560 -8.70 -6.13 -30.68
CA SER A 560 -9.56 -4.96 -30.56
C SER A 560 -8.80 -3.66 -30.31
N ILE A 561 -7.69 -3.69 -29.55
CA ILE A 561 -6.81 -2.53 -29.36
C ILE A 561 -6.17 -2.16 -30.70
N PHE A 562 -5.59 -3.14 -31.40
CA PHE A 562 -4.98 -2.90 -32.71
C PHE A 562 -5.95 -2.32 -33.73
N GLY A 563 -7.19 -2.83 -33.77
CA GLY A 563 -8.22 -2.27 -34.64
C GLY A 563 -8.56 -0.82 -34.34
N LEU A 564 -8.51 -0.40 -33.06
CA LEU A 564 -8.68 0.98 -32.65
C LEU A 564 -7.47 1.83 -33.05
N GLU A 565 -6.24 1.34 -32.86
CA GLU A 565 -4.99 2.03 -33.24
C GLU A 565 -4.88 2.25 -34.75
N SER A 566 -5.40 1.32 -35.57
CA SER A 566 -5.36 1.41 -37.04
C SER A 566 -6.51 2.22 -37.67
N ASN A 567 -7.64 2.38 -36.97
CA ASN A 567 -8.83 3.04 -37.51
C ASN A 567 -9.65 3.77 -36.43
N THR A 568 -9.01 4.77 -35.82
CA THR A 568 -9.52 5.50 -34.67
C THR A 568 -10.84 6.20 -34.95
N GLY A 569 -11.81 6.07 -34.03
CA GLY A 569 -13.11 6.76 -34.12
C GLY A 569 -14.10 6.18 -35.14
N SER A 570 -13.79 5.05 -35.78
CA SER A 570 -14.74 4.35 -36.63
C SER A 570 -15.84 3.63 -35.83
N ASP A 571 -17.04 3.51 -36.39
CA ASP A 571 -18.17 2.77 -35.79
C ASP A 571 -17.79 1.33 -35.42
N ALA A 572 -16.84 0.72 -36.15
CA ALA A 572 -16.34 -0.63 -35.92
C ALA A 572 -15.64 -0.79 -34.56
N ASN A 573 -15.15 0.30 -33.97
CA ASN A 573 -14.41 0.31 -32.72
C ASN A 573 -15.22 0.78 -31.51
N LEU A 574 -16.51 1.12 -31.67
CA LEU A 574 -17.40 1.49 -30.55
C LEU A 574 -17.81 0.27 -29.71
N PHE A 575 -17.96 0.44 -28.40
CA PHE A 575 -18.27 -0.56 -27.39
C PHE A 575 -17.30 -1.76 -27.36
N THR A 576 -16.06 -1.56 -27.79
CA THR A 576 -15.01 -2.60 -27.85
C THR A 576 -14.26 -2.77 -26.53
N PRO A 577 -13.57 -3.90 -26.32
CA PRO A 577 -12.49 -3.96 -25.35
C PRO A 577 -11.46 -2.82 -25.51
N GLY A 578 -11.03 -2.53 -26.75
CA GLY A 578 -10.04 -1.48 -27.04
C GLY A 578 -10.49 -0.08 -26.64
N GLU A 579 -11.71 0.33 -27.01
CA GLU A 579 -12.28 1.64 -26.63
C GLU A 579 -12.48 1.75 -25.11
N LEU A 580 -12.92 0.68 -24.46
CA LEU A 580 -13.06 0.65 -23.01
C LEU A 580 -11.71 0.96 -22.32
N LEU A 581 -10.63 0.35 -22.79
CA LEU A 581 -9.29 0.56 -22.24
C LEU A 581 -8.80 1.98 -22.55
N ALA A 582 -8.98 2.47 -23.77
CA ALA A 582 -8.59 3.83 -24.18
C ALA A 582 -9.32 4.96 -23.45
N THR A 583 -10.48 4.68 -22.83
CA THR A 583 -11.33 5.70 -22.18
C THR A 583 -11.29 5.66 -20.66
N ARG A 584 -10.90 4.52 -20.08
CA ARG A 584 -10.77 4.34 -18.62
C ARG A 584 -9.33 4.33 -18.13
N PHE A 585 -8.42 3.94 -19.00
CA PHE A 585 -6.97 3.93 -18.80
C PHE A 585 -6.35 4.74 -19.94
N ILE A 586 -5.11 4.42 -20.30
CA ILE A 586 -4.36 5.04 -21.39
C ILE A 586 -3.76 3.90 -22.20
N LEU A 587 -3.95 3.85 -23.52
CA LEU A 587 -3.25 2.86 -24.33
C LEU A 587 -1.75 3.17 -24.34
N VAL A 588 -0.89 2.15 -24.23
CA VAL A 588 0.57 2.37 -24.18
C VAL A 588 1.06 3.13 -25.42
N ALA A 589 0.44 2.89 -26.58
CA ALA A 589 0.76 3.58 -27.83
C ALA A 589 0.42 5.09 -27.81
N SER A 590 -0.30 5.62 -26.83
CA SER A 590 -0.66 7.05 -26.80
C SER A 590 0.31 7.93 -25.99
N THR A 591 1.20 7.34 -25.19
CA THR A 591 2.14 8.10 -24.35
C THR A 591 3.44 8.42 -25.08
N ASP A 592 4.00 9.61 -24.89
CA ASP A 592 5.25 10.03 -25.55
C ASP A 592 6.47 9.22 -25.08
N TYR A 593 6.53 8.92 -23.78
CA TYR A 593 7.53 8.08 -23.14
C TYR A 593 6.88 6.86 -22.50
N SER A 594 7.62 5.77 -22.42
CA SER A 594 7.23 4.53 -21.74
C SER A 594 8.25 4.19 -20.65
N GLN A 595 7.80 3.57 -19.56
CA GLN A 595 8.71 3.05 -18.54
C GLN A 595 9.48 1.85 -19.09
N ASP A 596 10.79 1.81 -18.85
CA ASP A 596 11.58 0.63 -19.17
C ASP A 596 11.12 -0.55 -18.28
N PRO A 597 10.72 -1.70 -18.87
CA PRO A 597 10.28 -2.87 -18.11
C PRO A 597 11.34 -3.50 -17.18
N ASN A 598 12.62 -3.17 -17.35
CA ASN A 598 13.70 -3.65 -16.49
C ASN A 598 14.24 -2.56 -15.55
N ASP A 599 13.96 -1.29 -15.86
CA ASP A 599 14.34 -0.14 -15.06
C ASP A 599 13.17 0.86 -14.98
N PRO A 600 12.20 0.66 -14.08
CA PRO A 600 11.02 1.52 -13.99
C PRO A 600 11.31 2.99 -13.64
N CYS A 601 12.53 3.30 -13.19
CA CYS A 601 13.01 4.66 -12.96
C CYS A 601 13.34 5.37 -14.27
N ASN A 602 13.67 4.61 -15.31
CA ASN A 602 14.05 5.14 -16.60
C ASN A 602 12.84 5.21 -17.55
N TRP A 603 12.54 6.42 -18.02
CA TRP A 603 11.50 6.68 -19.02
C TRP A 603 12.15 6.91 -20.37
N ILE A 604 11.87 6.02 -21.32
CA ILE A 604 12.44 6.04 -22.67
C ILE A 604 11.40 6.53 -23.69
N PRO A 605 11.80 7.21 -24.78
CA PRO A 605 10.88 7.56 -25.86
C PRO A 605 10.10 6.32 -26.31
N ASN A 606 8.79 6.43 -26.40
CA ASN A 606 7.93 5.29 -26.68
C ASN A 606 8.07 4.86 -28.14
N PRO A 607 8.62 3.66 -28.43
CA PRO A 607 8.78 3.20 -29.81
C PRO A 607 7.42 2.88 -30.47
N GLN A 608 6.35 2.72 -29.69
CA GLN A 608 5.00 2.43 -30.16
C GLN A 608 4.11 3.67 -30.25
N LEU A 609 4.67 4.89 -30.13
CA LEU A 609 3.90 6.13 -30.14
C LEU A 609 3.08 6.30 -31.42
N ASN A 610 1.76 6.31 -31.28
CA ASN A 610 0.79 6.55 -32.33
C ASN A 610 0.06 7.88 -32.07
N GLN A 611 0.32 8.87 -32.94
CA GLN A 611 -0.20 10.22 -32.76
C GLN A 611 -1.73 10.32 -32.91
N THR A 612 -2.31 9.46 -33.74
CA THR A 612 -3.76 9.42 -33.98
C THR A 612 -4.49 8.97 -32.72
N ILE A 613 -4.01 7.91 -32.06
CA ILE A 613 -4.63 7.44 -30.81
C ILE A 613 -4.40 8.43 -29.65
N GLN A 614 -3.22 9.04 -29.56
CA GLN A 614 -2.96 10.10 -28.58
C GLN A 614 -3.94 11.28 -28.74
N THR A 615 -4.17 11.72 -29.98
CA THR A 615 -5.11 12.82 -30.26
C THR A 615 -6.54 12.42 -29.90
N PHE A 616 -6.93 11.17 -30.17
CA PHE A 616 -8.24 10.64 -29.81
C PHE A 616 -8.44 10.62 -28.29
N GLU A 617 -7.55 10.00 -27.51
CA GLU A 617 -7.68 9.93 -26.06
C GLU A 617 -7.71 11.33 -25.43
N ARG A 618 -6.95 12.28 -25.97
CA ARG A 618 -6.95 13.69 -25.52
C ARG A 618 -8.28 14.40 -25.74
N THR A 619 -9.00 14.07 -26.81
CA THR A 619 -10.22 14.78 -27.25
C THR A 619 -11.51 14.04 -26.96
N PHE A 620 -11.43 12.77 -26.55
CA PHE A 620 -12.62 11.95 -26.31
C PHE A 620 -13.41 12.44 -25.10
N ALA A 621 -14.68 12.77 -25.31
CA ALA A 621 -15.52 13.44 -24.30
C ALA A 621 -15.73 12.63 -23.00
N THR A 622 -15.48 11.31 -23.01
CA THR A 622 -15.65 10.45 -21.83
C THR A 622 -14.33 9.99 -21.22
N GLN A 623 -13.18 10.51 -21.70
CA GLN A 623 -11.88 10.23 -21.09
C GLN A 623 -11.88 10.72 -19.63
N VAL A 624 -11.67 9.79 -18.69
CA VAL A 624 -11.74 10.06 -17.25
C VAL A 624 -10.74 11.14 -16.83
N TYR A 625 -9.52 11.13 -17.39
CA TYR A 625 -8.47 12.08 -17.04
C TYR A 625 -8.66 13.49 -17.64
N ALA A 626 -9.66 13.68 -18.50
CA ALA A 626 -10.06 15.00 -18.99
C ALA A 626 -10.93 15.77 -17.97
N ASN A 627 -11.29 15.15 -16.85
CA ASN A 627 -12.04 15.80 -15.79
C ASN A 627 -11.24 16.96 -15.15
N PHE A 628 -11.84 18.14 -15.06
CA PHE A 628 -11.21 19.36 -14.55
C PHE A 628 -10.76 19.26 -13.07
N SER A 629 -11.29 18.30 -12.30
CA SER A 629 -10.85 18.09 -10.91
C SER A 629 -9.39 17.62 -10.80
N TYR A 630 -8.78 17.09 -11.87
CA TYR A 630 -7.35 16.80 -11.88
C TYR A 630 -6.48 18.03 -12.09
N ALA A 631 -7.02 19.13 -12.61
CA ALA A 631 -6.22 20.29 -13.03
C ALA A 631 -5.53 20.99 -11.86
N ASP A 632 -6.25 21.24 -10.76
CA ASP A 632 -5.73 21.94 -9.58
C ASP A 632 -6.30 21.39 -8.28
N PHE A 633 -5.58 21.66 -7.19
CA PHE A 633 -5.97 21.23 -5.87
C PHE A 633 -7.25 21.90 -5.41
N GLY A 634 -8.21 21.10 -4.95
CA GLY A 634 -9.50 21.59 -4.46
C GLY A 634 -10.42 22.15 -5.56
N ASN A 635 -10.22 21.83 -6.83
CA ASN A 635 -11.17 22.25 -7.89
C ASN A 635 -12.57 21.65 -7.69
N ALA A 636 -12.68 20.48 -7.09
CA ALA A 636 -13.94 19.93 -6.61
C ALA A 636 -14.19 20.37 -5.16
N THR A 637 -15.41 20.83 -4.88
CA THR A 637 -15.91 21.00 -3.52
C THR A 637 -17.02 20.00 -3.25
N GLU A 638 -17.13 19.58 -2.00
CA GLU A 638 -18.07 18.54 -1.62
C GLU A 638 -19.53 19.01 -1.78
N PRO A 639 -20.40 18.32 -2.56
CA PRO A 639 -21.79 18.71 -2.75
C PRO A 639 -22.63 18.60 -1.47
N ASN A 640 -23.41 19.63 -1.14
CA ASN A 640 -24.31 19.60 0.02
C ASN A 640 -25.18 18.33 0.04
N GLY A 641 -25.15 17.59 1.16
CA GLY A 641 -25.90 16.34 1.32
C GLY A 641 -27.42 16.53 1.41
N PRO A 642 -28.23 15.46 1.32
CA PRO A 642 -29.68 15.54 1.46
C PRO A 642 -30.08 16.09 2.84
N GLY A 643 -30.67 17.29 2.87
CA GLY A 643 -31.11 17.97 4.10
C GLY A 643 -30.29 19.20 4.49
N GLU A 644 -29.18 19.47 3.81
CA GLU A 644 -28.44 20.74 3.93
C GLU A 644 -29.12 21.83 3.08
N PRO A 645 -29.12 23.12 3.51
CA PRO A 645 -29.75 24.19 2.76
C PRO A 645 -29.23 24.28 1.31
N ALA A 646 -30.13 24.72 0.41
CA ALA A 646 -29.99 24.78 -1.04
C ALA A 646 -28.70 25.52 -1.54
N PRO A 647 -28.35 25.44 -2.84
CA PRO A 647 -26.97 25.50 -3.40
C PRO A 647 -26.27 26.87 -3.39
N THR A 648 -26.68 27.78 -2.49
CA THR A 648 -26.03 29.09 -2.27
C THR A 648 -24.91 29.05 -1.23
N ALA A 649 -24.75 27.93 -0.50
CA ALA A 649 -23.59 27.71 0.35
C ALA A 649 -22.50 26.98 -0.46
N PRO A 650 -21.25 27.48 -0.53
CA PRO A 650 -20.16 26.75 -1.18
C PRO A 650 -19.98 25.38 -0.50
N GLY A 651 -19.79 24.33 -1.30
CA GLY A 651 -19.45 23.00 -0.80
C GLY A 651 -18.22 23.01 0.10
N SER A 652 -18.04 21.99 0.94
CA SER A 652 -16.90 22.02 1.89
C SER A 652 -15.57 21.82 1.20
N ARG A 653 -14.59 22.65 1.61
CA ARG A 653 -13.17 22.55 1.28
C ARG A 653 -12.38 21.71 2.28
N ALA A 654 -12.99 21.35 3.42
CA ALA A 654 -12.40 20.49 4.44
C ALA A 654 -12.80 19.01 4.26
N GLY A 655 -13.69 18.71 3.31
CA GLY A 655 -14.21 17.38 3.02
C GLY A 655 -15.43 17.01 3.85
N LYS A 656 -15.61 15.71 4.09
CA LYS A 656 -16.67 15.17 4.95
C LYS A 656 -16.20 15.02 6.39
N VAL A 657 -17.16 15.03 7.32
CA VAL A 657 -16.91 14.62 8.70
C VAL A 657 -16.44 13.15 8.70
N PRO A 658 -15.26 12.83 9.26
CA PRO A 658 -14.79 11.45 9.33
C PRO A 658 -15.78 10.49 9.98
N SER A 659 -15.75 9.20 9.65
CA SER A 659 -16.48 8.18 10.40
C SER A 659 -15.59 7.52 11.44
N ARG A 660 -16.12 7.32 12.66
CA ARG A 660 -15.52 6.48 13.70
C ARG A 660 -16.28 5.18 13.89
N GLN A 661 -15.63 4.19 14.51
CA GLN A 661 -16.25 2.89 14.83
C GLN A 661 -17.45 3.08 15.77
N ILE A 662 -18.51 2.28 15.65
CA ILE A 662 -19.71 2.41 16.51
C ILE A 662 -19.85 1.27 17.52
N LEU A 663 -19.22 0.13 17.23
CA LEU A 663 -19.21 -1.07 18.04
C LEU A 663 -17.79 -1.60 18.08
N GLN A 664 -17.42 -2.18 19.22
CA GLN A 664 -16.15 -2.88 19.35
C GLN A 664 -16.30 -4.25 18.70
N LEU A 665 -15.42 -4.62 17.78
CA LEU A 665 -15.31 -6.03 17.42
C LEU A 665 -14.59 -6.72 18.58
N GLY A 666 -15.16 -7.83 19.07
CA GLY A 666 -14.39 -8.68 19.98
C GLY A 666 -13.14 -9.08 19.21
N GLY A 667 -11.95 -8.87 19.78
CA GLY A 667 -10.65 -8.94 19.10
C GLY A 667 -10.23 -10.32 18.55
N ALA A 668 -11.16 -11.11 18.04
CA ALA A 668 -10.94 -12.34 17.30
C ALA A 668 -10.95 -12.05 15.80
N ILE A 669 -9.78 -12.26 15.24
CA ILE A 669 -9.48 -12.46 13.82
C ILE A 669 -10.07 -13.86 13.47
N VAL A 670 -10.88 -14.02 12.41
CA VAL A 670 -11.80 -15.17 12.25
C VAL A 670 -11.53 -16.12 11.07
N CYS A 671 -10.96 -17.28 11.39
CA CYS A 671 -10.97 -18.50 10.57
C CYS A 671 -12.25 -19.34 10.74
N SER A 672 -13.43 -18.71 10.65
CA SER A 672 -14.71 -19.41 10.56
C SER A 672 -15.68 -18.62 9.67
N ALA A 673 -16.56 -19.28 8.93
CA ALA A 673 -17.47 -18.65 7.95
C ALA A 673 -18.54 -17.71 8.55
N THR A 674 -18.37 -17.28 9.79
CA THR A 674 -19.20 -16.30 10.50
C THR A 674 -18.28 -15.16 10.94
N PRO A 675 -18.55 -13.89 10.56
CA PRO A 675 -17.86 -12.73 11.15
C PRO A 675 -17.86 -12.85 12.67
N PRO A 676 -16.87 -12.28 13.40
CA PRO A 676 -16.96 -12.24 14.84
C PRO A 676 -18.30 -11.60 15.17
N THR A 677 -19.13 -12.29 15.97
CA THR A 677 -20.34 -11.66 16.49
C THR A 677 -19.89 -10.36 17.13
N GLU A 678 -20.39 -9.24 16.62
CA GLU A 678 -20.14 -7.91 17.16
C GLU A 678 -20.11 -8.06 18.69
N ASN A 679 -19.01 -7.66 19.35
CA ASN A 679 -19.10 -7.41 20.78
C ASN A 679 -20.03 -6.20 20.82
N GLY A 680 -21.34 -6.44 20.88
CA GLY A 680 -22.39 -5.43 20.65
C GLY A 680 -22.42 -4.32 21.71
N ALA A 681 -21.34 -4.14 22.46
CA ALA A 681 -21.08 -3.03 23.33
C ALA A 681 -20.85 -1.77 22.47
N PRO A 682 -21.68 -0.73 22.64
CA PRO A 682 -21.43 0.59 22.08
C PRO A 682 -20.08 1.14 22.54
N ILE A 683 -19.34 1.73 21.61
CA ILE A 683 -18.16 2.52 21.95
C ILE A 683 -18.63 3.91 22.40
N THR A 684 -18.09 4.37 23.52
CA THR A 684 -18.25 5.75 24.00
C THR A 684 -16.93 6.48 23.80
N TYR A 685 -16.97 7.61 23.09
CA TYR A 685 -15.78 8.38 22.76
C TYR A 685 -15.58 9.60 23.67
N SER A 686 -14.41 10.24 23.58
CA SER A 686 -14.01 11.39 24.40
C SER A 686 -14.98 12.58 24.38
N ASP A 687 -15.79 12.75 23.32
CA ASP A 687 -16.84 13.77 23.25
C ASP A 687 -18.13 13.39 24.01
N GLY A 688 -18.16 12.22 24.66
CA GLY A 688 -19.29 11.71 25.44
C GLY A 688 -20.37 11.01 24.61
N VAL A 689 -20.16 10.86 23.31
CA VAL A 689 -21.11 10.23 22.40
C VAL A 689 -20.92 8.72 22.43
N SER A 690 -22.03 7.96 22.51
CA SER A 690 -22.03 6.51 22.60
C SER A 690 -22.92 5.88 21.53
N GLY A 691 -22.36 4.98 20.71
CA GLY A 691 -23.14 4.18 19.76
C GLY A 691 -23.91 4.96 18.68
N THR A 692 -23.43 6.13 18.26
CA THR A 692 -24.07 6.95 17.21
C THR A 692 -23.11 7.36 16.07
N ASN A 693 -23.65 8.08 15.08
CA ASN A 693 -22.98 8.40 13.81
C ASN A 693 -22.55 9.88 13.67
N ASN A 694 -22.07 10.50 14.75
CA ASN A 694 -21.73 11.93 14.77
C ASN A 694 -20.60 12.27 15.75
N TYR A 695 -20.02 13.47 15.60
CA TYR A 695 -19.24 14.17 16.64
C TYR A 695 -20.07 15.29 17.28
N ILE A 696 -19.55 15.90 18.34
CA ILE A 696 -20.08 17.15 18.94
C ILE A 696 -19.05 18.27 18.75
N ASP A 697 -19.47 19.38 18.12
CA ASP A 697 -18.62 20.57 17.99
C ASP A 697 -18.61 21.41 19.28
N GLN A 698 -17.73 22.41 19.35
CA GLN A 698 -17.64 23.32 20.50
C GLN A 698 -18.89 24.18 20.70
N GLY A 699 -19.75 24.31 19.68
CA GLY A 699 -21.08 24.91 19.78
C GLY A 699 -22.14 23.98 20.38
N GLY A 700 -21.82 22.71 20.65
CA GLY A 700 -22.72 21.69 21.16
C GLY A 700 -23.62 21.04 20.08
N THR A 701 -23.33 21.28 18.80
CA THR A 701 -24.11 20.74 17.68
C THR A 701 -23.57 19.38 17.25
N ALA A 702 -24.47 18.43 17.03
CA ALA A 702 -24.13 17.12 16.47
C ALA A 702 -23.78 17.22 14.98
N ARG A 703 -22.59 16.75 14.60
CA ARG A 703 -22.09 16.73 13.23
C ARG A 703 -22.03 15.29 12.71
N ASN A 704 -22.98 14.93 11.86
CA ASN A 704 -23.11 13.57 11.31
C ASN A 704 -21.96 13.23 10.36
N TYR A 705 -21.52 11.97 10.30
CA TYR A 705 -20.41 11.54 9.43
C TYR A 705 -20.65 11.80 7.92
N THR A 706 -21.91 11.90 7.48
CA THR A 706 -22.22 12.21 6.07
C THR A 706 -22.29 13.70 5.76
N SER A 707 -22.14 14.56 6.77
CA SER A 707 -22.22 16.02 6.64
C SER A 707 -20.89 16.65 6.27
N ASN A 708 -20.97 17.90 5.83
CA ASN A 708 -19.83 18.67 5.36
C ASN A 708 -19.02 19.15 6.55
N LEU A 709 -17.72 18.85 6.56
CA LEU A 709 -16.83 19.32 7.61
C LEU A 709 -16.64 20.83 7.44
N LYS A 710 -16.77 21.60 8.53
CA LYS A 710 -16.59 23.05 8.49
C LYS A 710 -15.10 23.40 8.36
N LEU A 711 -14.78 24.49 7.65
CA LEU A 711 -13.41 24.94 7.41
C LEU A 711 -12.55 25.06 8.68
N ARG A 712 -13.16 25.32 9.84
CA ARG A 712 -12.42 25.35 11.11
C ARG A 712 -11.64 24.06 11.37
N ASN A 713 -12.09 22.93 10.85
CA ASN A 713 -11.44 21.63 11.06
C ASN A 713 -10.57 21.21 9.87
N LEU A 714 -10.19 22.16 9.00
CA LEU A 714 -9.49 21.88 7.74
C LEU A 714 -8.15 21.17 7.96
N VAL A 715 -7.32 21.64 8.88
CA VAL A 715 -6.00 21.07 9.15
C VAL A 715 -6.05 20.39 10.52
N ALA A 716 -5.72 19.10 10.59
CA ALA A 716 -5.57 18.43 11.88
C ALA A 716 -4.35 19.01 12.60
N GLY A 717 -4.44 19.20 13.91
CA GLY A 717 -3.40 19.80 14.71
C GLY A 717 -3.35 21.34 14.73
N ASP A 718 -4.13 22.01 13.86
CA ASP A 718 -4.30 23.47 13.88
C ASP A 718 -5.29 23.88 14.99
N PHE A 719 -4.78 23.92 16.21
CA PHE A 719 -5.53 24.33 17.39
C PHE A 719 -5.56 25.84 17.55
N ASN A 720 -4.56 26.57 17.03
CA ASN A 720 -4.49 28.02 17.11
C ASN A 720 -5.32 28.75 16.00
N ALA A 721 -5.82 28.00 15.01
CA ALA A 721 -6.63 28.45 13.87
C ALA A 721 -5.90 29.36 12.88
N ASP A 722 -4.60 29.19 12.66
CA ASP A 722 -3.83 29.95 11.67
C ASP A 722 -3.68 29.25 10.31
N GLY A 723 -4.15 28.01 10.19
CA GLY A 723 -4.08 27.19 8.98
C GLY A 723 -2.83 26.35 8.86
N ARG A 724 -1.97 26.33 9.88
CA ARG A 724 -0.77 25.51 9.95
C ARG A 724 -0.84 24.59 11.15
N ARG A 725 -0.16 23.45 11.02
CA ARG A 725 0.11 22.56 12.13
C ARG A 725 1.58 22.74 12.45
N ASP A 726 1.88 23.35 13.59
CA ASP A 726 3.24 23.58 14.05
C ASP A 726 3.31 23.68 15.57
N TRP A 727 4.51 23.86 16.13
CA TRP A 727 4.68 23.88 17.58
C TRP A 727 3.97 25.04 18.32
N ASN A 728 3.40 26.03 17.61
CA ASN A 728 2.67 27.15 18.19
C ASN A 728 1.25 26.75 18.61
N ASP A 729 0.80 25.57 18.18
CA ASP A 729 -0.47 24.98 18.58
C ASP A 729 -0.52 24.51 20.04
N ALA A 730 0.65 24.28 20.67
CA ALA A 730 0.77 23.66 21.99
C ALA A 730 -0.17 24.25 23.07
N ASN A 731 -0.26 25.59 23.15
CA ASN A 731 -1.12 26.23 24.15
C ASN A 731 -2.61 25.88 23.99
N ASN A 732 -3.10 25.87 22.74
CA ASN A 732 -4.50 25.56 22.47
C ASN A 732 -4.77 24.05 22.48
N LEU A 733 -3.78 23.24 22.06
CA LEU A 733 -3.80 21.78 22.18
C LEU A 733 -3.98 21.36 23.64
N ILE A 734 -3.16 21.88 24.56
CA ILE A 734 -3.24 21.55 25.99
C ILE A 734 -4.51 22.11 26.64
N ALA A 735 -4.99 23.27 26.20
CA ALA A 735 -6.29 23.79 26.65
C ALA A 735 -7.46 22.86 26.25
N ALA A 736 -7.47 22.37 25.01
CA ALA A 736 -8.47 21.42 24.54
C ALA A 736 -8.38 20.08 25.30
N TRP A 737 -7.17 19.59 25.57
CA TRP A 737 -6.95 18.39 26.37
C TRP A 737 -7.48 18.57 27.79
N SER A 738 -7.20 19.73 28.41
CA SER A 738 -7.65 20.07 29.76
C SER A 738 -9.18 20.10 29.87
N GLN A 739 -9.89 20.64 28.87
CA GLN A 739 -11.35 20.61 28.83
C GLN A 739 -11.92 19.19 28.93
N ARG A 740 -11.31 18.22 28.23
CA ARG A 740 -11.75 16.82 28.29
C ARG A 740 -11.52 16.22 29.69
N ASN A 741 -10.53 16.71 30.41
CA ASN A 741 -10.12 16.23 31.73
C ASN A 741 -10.64 17.08 32.90
N GLY A 742 -11.75 17.79 32.71
CA GLY A 742 -12.45 18.53 33.77
C GLY A 742 -11.95 19.98 33.98
N GLY A 743 -11.05 20.46 33.13
CA GLY A 743 -10.62 21.85 33.07
C GLY A 743 -11.67 22.80 32.47
N ALA A 744 -11.28 24.06 32.31
CA ALA A 744 -12.12 25.07 31.67
C ALA A 744 -12.42 24.71 30.20
N ALA A 745 -13.58 25.16 29.70
CA ALA A 745 -13.91 24.99 28.28
C ALA A 745 -12.91 25.74 27.40
N TRP A 746 -12.27 25.02 26.48
CA TRP A 746 -11.46 25.62 25.43
C TRP A 746 -12.38 26.27 24.39
N VAL A 747 -12.06 27.50 24.04
CA VAL A 747 -12.72 28.23 22.96
C VAL A 747 -11.68 28.41 21.88
N SER A 748 -11.93 27.85 20.69
CA SER A 748 -11.06 28.06 19.55
C SER A 748 -10.81 29.57 19.34
N PRO A 749 -9.57 29.97 19.05
CA PRO A 749 -9.29 31.31 18.54
C PRO A 749 -10.05 31.61 17.24
N ALA A 750 -10.12 32.91 16.90
CA ALA A 750 -10.59 33.33 15.58
C ALA A 750 -9.56 32.94 14.51
N ALA A 751 -10.03 32.61 13.31
CA ALA A 751 -9.15 32.23 12.21
C ALA A 751 -8.17 33.36 11.86
N THR A 752 -6.91 33.01 11.66
CA THR A 752 -5.84 33.90 11.18
C THR A 752 -5.04 33.22 10.06
N GLY A 753 -3.96 33.85 9.59
CA GLY A 753 -3.00 33.23 8.67
C GLY A 753 -3.59 32.69 7.37
N ASP A 754 -3.16 31.48 7.03
CA ASP A 754 -3.53 30.78 5.79
C ASP A 754 -5.00 30.35 5.82
N LEU A 755 -5.52 29.99 7.00
CA LEU A 755 -6.92 29.62 7.17
C LEU A 755 -7.86 30.81 6.92
N ALA A 756 -7.54 31.99 7.46
CA ALA A 756 -8.32 33.21 7.20
C ALA A 756 -8.24 33.65 5.73
N SER A 757 -7.07 33.48 5.11
CA SER A 757 -6.86 33.79 3.69
C SER A 757 -7.70 32.88 2.79
N LEU A 758 -7.73 31.58 3.09
CA LEU A 758 -8.58 30.61 2.38
C LEU A 758 -10.06 30.92 2.58
N ALA A 759 -10.50 31.21 3.81
CA ALA A 759 -11.87 31.58 4.12
C ALA A 759 -12.34 32.78 3.28
N SER A 760 -11.48 33.80 3.16
CA SER A 760 -11.75 34.97 2.31
C SER A 760 -11.83 34.59 0.82
N LEU A 761 -10.95 33.71 0.34
CA LEU A 761 -10.92 33.27 -1.06
C LEU A 761 -12.20 32.53 -1.45
N VAL A 762 -12.72 31.68 -0.56
CA VAL A 762 -13.90 30.84 -0.83
C VAL A 762 -15.21 31.43 -0.31
N SER A 763 -15.16 32.63 0.26
CA SER A 763 -16.33 33.34 0.82
C SER A 763 -17.06 32.53 1.90
N GLU A 764 -16.32 31.80 2.74
CA GLU A 764 -16.86 31.04 3.87
C GLU A 764 -16.52 31.75 5.19
N THR A 765 -17.47 31.80 6.12
CA THR A 765 -17.24 32.35 7.46
C THR A 765 -16.79 31.25 8.41
N ILE A 766 -15.67 31.46 9.09
CA ILE A 766 -15.18 30.52 10.11
C ILE A 766 -15.69 30.96 11.49
N VAL A 767 -16.38 30.05 12.18
CA VAL A 767 -16.89 30.26 13.53
C VAL A 767 -16.11 29.38 14.51
N ALA A 768 -15.65 29.95 15.62
CA ALA A 768 -14.89 29.23 16.65
C ALA A 768 -15.65 28.00 17.21
N GLY A 769 -16.98 28.10 17.34
CA GLY A 769 -17.84 27.00 17.79
C GLY A 769 -17.91 25.81 16.84
N ASP A 770 -17.51 25.96 15.57
CA ASP A 770 -17.49 24.85 14.62
C ASP A 770 -16.32 23.87 14.84
N ALA A 771 -15.39 24.18 15.74
CA ALA A 771 -14.25 23.30 16.06
C ALA A 771 -14.73 21.98 16.69
N ILE A 772 -14.15 20.87 16.26
CA ILE A 772 -14.37 19.53 16.81
C ILE A 772 -13.01 19.03 17.32
N ILE A 773 -12.86 18.92 18.64
CA ILE A 773 -11.59 18.57 19.28
C ILE A 773 -11.07 17.22 18.78
N GLU A 774 -11.96 16.23 18.67
CA GLU A 774 -11.63 14.88 18.21
C GLU A 774 -11.19 14.85 16.74
N VAL A 775 -11.68 15.76 15.88
CA VAL A 775 -11.25 15.81 14.47
C VAL A 775 -9.93 16.56 14.32
N LEU A 776 -9.66 17.53 15.21
CA LEU A 776 -8.40 18.27 15.23
C LEU A 776 -7.27 17.49 15.91
N GLY A 777 -7.60 16.66 16.91
CA GLY A 777 -6.63 16.10 17.85
C GLY A 777 -6.45 14.59 17.82
N ASP A 778 -7.32 13.80 17.18
CA ASP A 778 -7.16 12.34 17.08
C ASP A 778 -6.01 12.00 16.12
N PHE A 779 -4.80 12.01 16.65
CA PHE A 779 -3.58 11.82 15.86
C PHE A 779 -3.20 10.35 15.79
N ASN A 780 -3.47 9.56 16.84
CA ASN A 780 -3.20 8.13 16.84
C ASN A 780 -4.30 7.29 16.12
N GLY A 781 -5.40 7.94 15.72
CA GLY A 781 -6.52 7.35 14.98
C GLY A 781 -7.41 6.44 15.83
N ASP A 782 -7.38 6.56 17.16
CA ASP A 782 -8.23 5.77 18.06
C ASP A 782 -9.66 6.31 18.22
N GLY A 783 -9.94 7.47 17.59
CA GLY A 783 -11.24 8.12 17.60
C GLY A 783 -11.50 9.02 18.82
N ASN A 784 -10.55 9.11 19.75
CA ASN A 784 -10.63 9.94 20.95
C ASN A 784 -9.62 11.09 20.89
N PHE A 785 -9.80 12.03 21.80
CA PHE A 785 -8.76 12.97 22.17
C PHE A 785 -8.79 13.25 23.67
N GLY A 786 -7.65 13.05 24.32
CA GLY A 786 -7.38 13.47 25.69
C GLY A 786 -8.00 12.61 26.79
N ARG A 787 -8.93 11.71 26.49
CA ARG A 787 -9.50 10.74 27.43
C ARG A 787 -10.13 9.54 26.72
N ILE A 788 -10.13 8.39 27.35
CA ILE A 788 -10.72 7.15 26.83
C ILE A 788 -11.75 6.57 27.80
N TRP A 789 -12.81 5.96 27.28
CA TRP A 789 -13.81 5.27 28.09
C TRP A 789 -13.35 3.86 28.45
N ASN A 790 -13.25 3.55 29.75
CA ASN A 790 -12.81 2.23 30.23
C ASN A 790 -13.95 1.23 30.46
N GLY A 791 -15.19 1.59 30.09
CA GLY A 791 -16.40 0.80 30.36
C GLY A 791 -17.26 1.36 31.49
N ALA A 792 -16.69 2.17 32.41
CA ALA A 792 -17.39 2.72 33.56
C ALA A 792 -17.20 4.24 33.75
N ALA A 793 -16.02 4.75 33.40
CA ALA A 793 -15.68 6.16 33.46
C ALA A 793 -14.70 6.54 32.33
N PHE A 794 -14.47 7.85 32.18
CA PHE A 794 -13.39 8.34 31.34
C PHE A 794 -12.08 8.41 32.15
N ASP A 795 -11.03 7.81 31.61
CA ASP A 795 -9.67 7.96 32.09
C ASP A 795 -8.91 8.96 31.21
N ALA A 796 -8.06 9.76 31.84
CA ALA A 796 -7.20 10.70 31.11
C ALA A 796 -6.24 9.94 30.20
N ASP A 797 -6.13 10.41 28.96
CA ASP A 797 -5.25 9.83 27.95
C ASP A 797 -4.36 10.92 27.36
N LYS A 798 -3.05 10.67 27.29
CA LYS A 798 -2.05 11.62 26.79
C LYS A 798 -1.48 11.19 25.44
N SER A 799 -1.97 10.10 24.86
CA SER A 799 -1.41 9.46 23.67
C SER A 799 -1.38 10.39 22.45
N ASP A 800 -2.43 11.16 22.19
CA ASP A 800 -2.43 12.14 21.10
C ASP A 800 -1.44 13.29 21.34
N VAL A 801 -1.39 13.82 22.56
CA VAL A 801 -0.45 14.91 22.89
C VAL A 801 0.99 14.42 22.75
N ARG A 802 1.26 13.17 23.12
CA ARG A 802 2.54 12.50 22.91
C ARG A 802 2.86 12.34 21.42
N PHE A 803 1.91 11.83 20.64
CA PHE A 803 2.04 11.70 19.18
C PHE A 803 2.39 13.04 18.53
N TRP A 804 1.71 14.11 18.97
CA TRP A 804 1.99 15.45 18.47
C TRP A 804 3.41 15.91 18.80
N ALA A 805 3.87 15.69 20.05
CA ALA A 805 5.23 16.06 20.48
C ALA A 805 6.30 15.31 19.67
N ASP A 806 6.07 14.02 19.43
CA ASP A 806 7.03 13.14 18.77
C ASP A 806 7.05 13.28 17.24
N GLY A 807 6.03 13.87 16.63
CA GLY A 807 5.84 13.77 15.19
C GLY A 807 5.23 14.97 14.48
N LEU A 808 4.56 15.87 15.19
CA LEU A 808 3.80 16.97 14.59
C LEU A 808 4.26 18.36 15.05
N ALA A 809 5.11 18.44 16.07
CA ALA A 809 5.72 19.68 16.57
C ALA A 809 6.81 20.20 15.62
N VAL A 810 6.41 20.53 14.39
CA VAL A 810 7.31 21.08 13.38
C VAL A 810 7.58 22.57 13.64
N SER A 811 8.78 23.01 13.27
CA SER A 811 9.14 24.42 13.31
C SER A 811 8.42 25.19 12.20
N PRO A 812 7.76 26.33 12.50
CA PRO A 812 7.15 27.20 11.48
C PRO A 812 8.18 27.88 10.58
N THR A 813 9.47 27.84 10.95
CA THR A 813 10.56 28.49 10.20
C THR A 813 11.26 27.50 9.26
N THR A 814 11.56 26.29 9.72
CA THR A 814 12.30 25.30 8.93
C THR A 814 11.40 24.23 8.31
N GLY A 815 10.18 24.04 8.84
CA GLY A 815 9.30 22.94 8.44
C GLY A 815 9.75 21.55 8.93
N GLN A 816 10.79 21.50 9.77
CA GLN A 816 11.34 20.27 10.33
C GLN A 816 10.78 20.02 11.73
N LEU A 817 10.60 18.74 12.08
CA LEU A 817 10.26 18.30 13.43
C LEU A 817 11.37 18.72 14.40
N ASN A 818 10.99 19.19 15.58
CA ASN A 818 11.89 19.34 16.71
C ASN A 818 11.18 18.81 17.97
N ARG A 819 11.55 17.59 18.37
CA ARG A 819 10.93 16.91 19.51
C ARG A 819 11.20 17.66 20.81
N ALA A 820 12.46 18.03 21.06
CA ALA A 820 12.87 18.74 22.27
C ALA A 820 12.01 19.98 22.57
N GLU A 821 11.83 20.84 21.56
CA GLU A 821 10.98 22.04 21.66
C GLU A 821 9.50 21.68 21.79
N GLY A 822 9.02 20.65 21.08
CA GLY A 822 7.64 20.15 21.19
C GLY A 822 7.27 19.76 22.62
N PHE A 823 8.09 18.93 23.27
CA PHE A 823 7.89 18.53 24.67
C PHE A 823 8.01 19.71 25.64
N ALA A 824 9.01 20.59 25.45
CA ALA A 824 9.18 21.77 26.29
C ALA A 824 7.97 22.71 26.23
N ARG A 825 7.36 22.87 25.05
CA ARG A 825 6.15 23.69 24.87
C ARG A 825 4.91 23.08 25.48
N ILE A 826 4.76 21.76 25.43
CA ILE A 826 3.67 21.06 26.14
C ILE A 826 3.76 21.31 27.63
N ASP A 827 4.95 21.17 28.22
CA ASP A 827 5.16 21.42 29.65
C ASP A 827 4.94 22.89 30.01
N ALA A 828 5.42 23.83 29.18
CA ALA A 828 5.17 25.25 29.38
C ALA A 828 3.67 25.61 29.33
N ALA A 829 2.95 25.06 28.35
CA ALA A 829 1.50 25.23 28.22
C ALA A 829 0.74 24.62 29.41
N SER A 830 1.12 23.41 29.84
CA SER A 830 0.55 22.75 31.00
C SER A 830 0.81 23.52 32.29
N LEU A 831 2.03 24.04 32.48
CA LEU A 831 2.41 24.84 33.64
C LEU A 831 1.57 26.12 33.71
N ALA A 832 1.43 26.82 32.59
CA ALA A 832 0.65 28.04 32.50
C ALA A 832 -0.85 27.80 32.79
N LEU A 833 -1.38 26.64 32.40
CA LEU A 833 -2.80 26.33 32.51
C LEU A 833 -3.19 25.68 33.85
N THR A 834 -2.36 24.75 34.35
CA THR A 834 -2.69 23.86 35.48
C THR A 834 -1.74 24.01 36.68
N GLY A 835 -0.62 24.72 36.50
CA GLY A 835 0.47 24.76 37.48
C GLY A 835 1.38 23.54 37.46
N ASN A 836 1.15 22.55 36.58
CA ASN A 836 1.99 21.38 36.42
C ASN A 836 2.96 21.54 35.22
N GLY A 837 4.26 21.66 35.50
CA GLY A 837 5.33 21.72 34.49
C GLY A 837 5.89 20.37 34.06
N ASN A 838 5.23 19.26 34.42
CA ASN A 838 5.53 17.91 33.97
C ASN A 838 4.23 17.26 33.48
N PHE A 839 3.83 17.58 32.24
CA PHE A 839 2.55 17.17 31.69
C PHE A 839 2.40 15.65 31.65
N PHE A 840 3.47 14.92 31.29
CA PHE A 840 3.43 13.46 31.15
C PHE A 840 3.56 12.70 32.48
N ASN A 841 3.92 13.37 33.57
CA ASN A 841 4.24 12.78 34.88
C ASN A 841 5.47 11.87 34.84
N THR A 842 6.42 12.22 33.98
CA THR A 842 7.66 11.45 33.79
C THR A 842 8.56 11.61 35.01
N THR A 843 9.10 10.50 35.47
CA THR A 843 10.12 10.47 36.53
C THR A 843 11.48 10.16 35.94
N GLN A 844 12.53 10.41 36.71
CA GLN A 844 13.91 10.17 36.30
C GLN A 844 14.57 9.29 37.35
N ALA A 845 15.39 8.34 36.92
CA ALA A 845 16.15 7.49 37.84
C ALA A 845 16.99 8.34 38.81
N THR A 846 17.60 9.42 38.28
CA THR A 846 18.32 10.43 39.04
C THR A 846 18.06 11.84 38.48
N GLY A 847 18.53 12.88 39.18
CA GLY A 847 18.31 14.27 38.81
C GLY A 847 16.91 14.82 39.12
N THR A 848 16.64 16.04 38.66
CA THR A 848 15.35 16.73 38.84
C THR A 848 14.70 16.99 37.50
N TYR A 849 13.40 16.71 37.37
CA TYR A 849 12.66 16.92 36.13
C TYR A 849 12.71 18.39 35.71
N ALA A 850 13.12 18.65 34.47
CA ALA A 850 13.00 19.93 33.80
C ALA A 850 12.00 19.84 32.65
N ALA A 851 11.42 20.99 32.27
CA ALA A 851 10.45 21.07 31.19
C ALA A 851 11.04 20.51 29.89
N GLY A 852 10.33 19.59 29.25
CA GLY A 852 10.76 18.91 28.03
C GLY A 852 11.45 17.56 28.26
N ASN A 853 11.88 17.22 29.48
CA ASN A 853 12.64 15.99 29.74
C ASN A 853 11.89 14.71 29.35
N SER A 854 10.56 14.74 29.32
CA SER A 854 9.72 13.65 28.81
C SER A 854 10.06 13.19 27.38
N ALA A 855 10.80 13.99 26.60
CA ALA A 855 11.32 13.58 25.29
C ALA A 855 12.24 12.35 25.35
N ALA A 856 12.90 12.13 26.49
CA ALA A 856 13.83 11.02 26.73
C ALA A 856 13.18 9.74 27.27
N ASP A 857 11.93 9.78 27.73
CA ASP A 857 11.18 8.56 28.08
C ASP A 857 10.61 7.98 26.79
N ILE A 858 11.30 6.99 26.24
CA ILE A 858 11.05 6.39 24.92
C ILE A 858 10.98 4.86 24.98
N SER A 859 11.50 4.22 26.04
CA SER A 859 11.62 2.76 26.11
C SER A 859 11.72 2.24 27.55
N GLY A 860 10.80 1.35 27.93
CA GLY A 860 10.82 0.60 29.20
C GLY A 860 11.15 -0.89 29.10
N ASN A 861 11.32 -1.54 30.26
CA ASN A 861 11.61 -2.98 30.34
C ASN A 861 10.44 -3.85 29.86
N GLY A 862 10.60 -4.52 28.72
CA GLY A 862 9.55 -5.39 28.16
C GLY A 862 8.37 -4.64 27.56
N SER A 863 8.43 -3.30 27.47
CA SER A 863 7.50 -2.50 26.68
C SER A 863 7.71 -2.82 25.21
N GLY A 864 6.64 -3.22 24.52
CA GLY A 864 6.71 -3.35 23.07
C GLY A 864 6.85 -1.96 22.43
N LYS A 865 7.49 -1.93 21.25
CA LYS A 865 7.88 -0.70 20.57
C LYS A 865 7.32 -0.68 19.17
N THR A 866 6.82 0.47 18.74
CA THR A 866 6.42 0.70 17.35
C THR A 866 7.20 1.90 16.82
N PRO A 867 8.30 1.63 16.07
CA PRO A 867 9.12 2.68 15.48
C PRO A 867 8.35 3.58 14.52
N GLY A 868 8.84 4.80 14.33
CA GLY A 868 8.27 5.71 13.36
C GLY A 868 6.99 6.35 13.88
N PHE A 869 5.84 5.99 13.33
CA PHE A 869 4.65 6.85 13.39
C PHE A 869 3.83 6.77 14.68
N ALA A 870 3.93 5.73 15.49
CA ALA A 870 3.16 5.60 16.72
C ALA A 870 4.14 5.25 17.83
N PRO A 871 4.89 6.21 18.38
CA PRO A 871 5.89 5.92 19.41
C PRO A 871 5.18 5.36 20.64
N VAL A 872 5.28 4.04 20.80
CA VAL A 872 4.92 3.30 22.00
C VAL A 872 6.22 2.70 22.54
N GLY A 873 6.37 2.64 23.85
CA GLY A 873 7.59 2.17 24.47
C GLY A 873 7.84 2.80 25.83
N THR A 874 7.38 4.04 25.98
CA THR A 874 7.44 4.85 27.20
C THR A 874 6.86 4.11 28.40
N ASP A 875 7.51 4.16 29.54
CA ASP A 875 7.00 3.58 30.79
C ASP A 875 6.82 4.61 31.93
N GLY A 876 7.09 5.89 31.65
CA GLY A 876 7.00 6.98 32.60
C GLY A 876 8.28 7.21 33.41
N VAL A 877 9.38 6.51 33.11
CA VAL A 877 10.64 6.61 33.86
C VAL A 877 11.82 6.71 32.90
N ILE A 878 12.55 7.82 32.96
CA ILE A 878 13.80 7.98 32.21
C ILE A 878 14.90 7.20 32.95
N ASN A 879 15.46 6.17 32.32
CA ASN A 879 16.45 5.27 32.91
C ASN A 879 17.35 4.60 31.86
N GLY A 880 18.09 3.56 32.26
CA GLY A 880 19.02 2.82 31.37
C GLY A 880 18.36 2.22 30.12
N PHE A 881 17.08 1.86 30.16
CA PHE A 881 16.37 1.30 29.00
C PHE A 881 16.15 2.33 27.89
N ASP A 882 16.08 3.62 28.22
CA ASP A 882 16.01 4.70 27.23
C ASP A 882 17.37 4.94 26.58
N ILE A 883 18.43 4.95 27.39
CA ILE A 883 19.82 5.09 26.94
C ILE A 883 20.16 3.97 25.95
N ASP A 884 19.84 2.72 26.32
CA ASP A 884 20.02 1.54 25.46
C ASP A 884 19.27 1.68 24.13
N TYR A 885 18.08 2.25 24.17
CA TYR A 885 17.26 2.40 22.96
C TYR A 885 17.83 3.44 21.99
N VAL A 886 18.37 4.55 22.50
CA VAL A 886 19.07 5.56 21.67
C VAL A 886 20.34 4.96 21.08
N TYR A 887 21.19 4.32 21.90
CA TYR A 887 22.40 3.64 21.40
C TYR A 887 22.09 2.62 20.31
N ALA A 888 21.04 1.83 20.48
CA ALA A 888 20.64 0.84 19.50
C ALA A 888 20.42 1.45 18.11
N GLN A 889 19.92 2.70 18.01
CA GLN A 889 19.64 3.35 16.72
C GLN A 889 20.89 3.57 15.86
N PHE A 890 22.07 3.81 16.46
CA PHE A 890 23.26 4.22 15.70
C PHE A 890 24.51 3.35 15.96
N LYS A 891 24.69 2.79 17.17
CA LYS A 891 25.80 1.88 17.49
C LYS A 891 25.53 0.44 17.06
N GLN A 892 24.29 0.00 17.24
CA GLN A 892 23.89 -1.40 16.98
C GLN A 892 23.15 -1.56 15.64
N ASN A 893 22.86 -0.45 14.96
CA ASN A 893 22.27 -0.46 13.63
C ASN A 893 23.35 -0.71 12.56
N PRO A 894 23.35 -1.87 11.88
CA PRO A 894 24.40 -2.24 10.94
C PRO A 894 24.43 -1.37 9.67
N ARG A 895 23.43 -0.49 9.49
CA ARG A 895 23.35 0.44 8.35
C ARG A 895 23.96 1.80 8.64
N VAL A 896 24.18 2.11 9.92
CA VAL A 896 24.90 3.31 10.35
C VAL A 896 26.38 2.97 10.44
N THR A 897 27.20 3.69 9.68
CA THR A 897 28.64 3.39 9.55
C THR A 897 29.55 4.56 9.93
N ASP A 898 28.97 5.74 10.08
CA ASP A 898 29.62 6.99 10.48
C ASP A 898 29.38 7.35 11.96
N GLY A 899 28.56 6.55 12.67
CA GLY A 899 28.23 6.76 14.07
C GLY A 899 27.07 7.75 14.31
N ALA A 900 26.30 8.08 13.27
CA ALA A 900 25.11 8.91 13.39
C ALA A 900 24.00 8.39 12.47
N LEU A 901 22.80 8.15 13.01
CA LEU A 901 21.65 7.89 12.16
C LEU A 901 21.12 9.23 11.64
N ASN A 902 21.36 9.51 10.36
CA ASN A 902 20.89 10.70 9.69
C ASN A 902 19.49 10.45 9.11
N TRP A 903 18.45 11.09 9.65
CA TRP A 903 17.07 10.77 9.25
C TRP A 903 16.83 10.90 7.75
N ILE A 904 17.41 11.93 7.12
CA ILE A 904 17.28 12.20 5.69
C ILE A 904 18.00 11.17 4.80
N ASN A 905 18.92 10.37 5.36
CA ASN A 905 19.61 9.33 4.64
C ASN A 905 18.74 8.06 4.63
N LEU A 906 18.09 7.79 3.50
CA LEU A 906 17.21 6.64 3.37
C LEU A 906 17.94 5.29 3.47
N ASP A 907 19.25 5.25 3.16
CA ASP A 907 20.10 4.07 3.41
C ASP A 907 20.25 3.75 4.90
N GLU A 908 20.01 4.70 5.80
CA GLU A 908 20.04 4.48 7.25
C GLU A 908 18.64 4.36 7.84
N SER A 909 17.69 5.19 7.39
CA SER A 909 16.37 5.33 8.04
C SER A 909 15.26 4.42 7.49
N ALA A 910 15.43 3.76 6.34
CA ALA A 910 14.40 2.86 5.80
C ALA A 910 14.16 1.63 6.69
N ASN A 911 12.90 1.24 6.86
CA ASN A 911 12.54 0.07 7.65
C ASN A 911 12.95 -1.24 6.97
N SER A 912 13.70 -2.09 7.68
CA SER A 912 14.21 -3.36 7.15
C SER A 912 13.94 -4.54 8.07
N GLY A 913 14.09 -5.76 7.55
CA GLY A 913 14.08 -6.98 8.37
C GLY A 913 15.25 -7.07 9.38
N GLN A 914 16.31 -6.28 9.21
CA GLN A 914 17.48 -6.27 10.09
C GLN A 914 17.34 -5.27 11.24
N PHE A 915 16.83 -4.08 10.94
CA PHE A 915 16.73 -2.99 11.89
C PHE A 915 15.55 -2.06 11.55
N ARG A 916 14.92 -1.48 12.58
CA ARG A 916 13.83 -0.50 12.45
C ARG A 916 14.25 0.84 13.09
N PRO A 917 14.79 1.76 12.28
CA PRO A 917 15.08 3.13 12.71
C PRO A 917 13.89 3.81 13.37
N ASP A 918 14.13 4.50 14.47
CA ASP A 918 13.11 5.24 15.20
C ASP A 918 13.56 6.66 15.55
N LEU A 919 12.93 7.65 14.92
CA LEU A 919 13.24 9.06 15.14
C LEU A 919 12.88 9.54 16.56
N SER A 920 12.16 8.74 17.36
CA SER A 920 11.99 9.05 18.78
C SER A 920 13.32 9.05 19.56
N GLY A 921 14.39 8.46 19.00
CA GLY A 921 15.73 8.53 19.58
C GLY A 921 16.44 9.88 19.41
N ASP A 922 15.92 10.80 18.57
CA ASP A 922 16.46 12.16 18.43
C ASP A 922 15.97 13.02 19.60
N ILE A 923 16.78 13.08 20.66
CA ILE A 923 16.52 13.80 21.91
C ILE A 923 16.84 15.28 21.76
N THR A 924 17.83 15.62 20.92
CA THR A 924 18.27 16.99 20.69
C THR A 924 17.40 17.76 19.70
N GLY A 925 16.57 17.07 18.92
CA GLY A 925 15.61 17.63 17.97
C GLY A 925 16.26 18.16 16.69
N ASN A 926 17.34 17.53 16.23
CA ASN A 926 18.12 17.96 15.07
C ASN A 926 17.99 17.03 13.83
N LEU A 927 17.12 16.01 13.90
CA LEU A 927 16.91 14.95 12.91
C LEU A 927 18.10 13.99 12.71
N VAL A 928 19.00 13.95 13.69
CA VAL A 928 20.15 13.04 13.75
C VAL A 928 20.06 12.30 15.09
N ILE A 929 20.39 11.00 15.09
CA ILE A 929 20.51 10.23 16.32
C ILE A 929 21.96 9.82 16.48
N ASP A 930 22.65 10.41 17.46
CA ASP A 930 24.07 10.20 17.69
C ASP A 930 24.43 10.28 19.19
N GLN A 931 25.72 10.42 19.49
CA GLN A 931 26.21 10.50 20.86
C GLN A 931 25.68 11.72 21.62
N ALA A 932 25.33 12.82 20.93
CA ALA A 932 24.79 14.02 21.56
C ALA A 932 23.40 13.75 22.17
N ASP A 933 22.62 12.84 21.60
CA ASP A 933 21.33 12.42 22.16
C ASP A 933 21.50 11.62 23.45
N VAL A 934 22.53 10.77 23.51
CA VAL A 934 22.89 10.06 24.73
C VAL A 934 23.44 11.02 25.79
N ASP A 935 24.30 11.96 25.40
CA ASP A 935 24.82 13.01 26.29
C ASP A 935 23.67 13.85 26.88
N ALA A 936 22.64 14.14 26.08
CA ALA A 936 21.45 14.83 26.55
C ALA A 936 20.73 14.03 27.65
N ILE A 937 20.58 12.71 27.49
CA ILE A 937 19.97 11.86 28.52
C ILE A 937 20.85 11.80 29.77
N VAL A 938 22.10 11.38 29.64
CA VAL A 938 22.98 11.05 30.78
C VAL A 938 23.40 12.31 31.55
N ILE A 939 23.95 13.29 30.85
CA ILE A 939 24.60 14.46 31.47
C ILE A 939 23.57 15.55 31.81
N THR A 940 22.58 15.78 30.93
CA THR A 940 21.67 16.92 31.08
C THR A 940 20.38 16.55 31.81
N ILE A 941 19.73 15.45 31.42
CA ILE A 941 18.40 15.06 31.93
C ILE A 941 18.52 14.31 33.25
N LEU A 942 19.32 13.24 33.28
CA LEU A 942 19.60 12.47 34.49
C LEU A 942 20.56 13.23 35.42
N GLY A 943 21.43 14.08 34.86
CA GLY A 943 22.35 14.88 35.66
C GLY A 943 23.44 14.04 36.34
N THR A 944 23.84 12.93 35.70
CA THR A 944 24.85 12.00 36.20
C THR A 944 26.03 11.85 35.21
N SER A 945 26.87 10.84 35.40
CA SER A 945 28.02 10.54 34.57
C SER A 945 27.90 9.17 33.90
N TYR A 946 28.69 8.93 32.86
CA TYR A 946 28.66 7.66 32.12
C TYR A 946 29.01 6.42 32.92
N GLY A 947 29.68 6.54 34.07
CA GLY A 947 29.96 5.37 34.91
C GLY A 947 29.04 5.18 36.10
N ASP A 948 27.99 5.98 36.24
CA ASP A 948 26.88 5.69 37.17
C ASP A 948 25.95 4.64 36.50
N VAL A 949 26.40 3.38 36.53
CA VAL A 949 25.76 2.24 35.86
C VAL A 949 24.40 1.94 36.48
N ASN A 950 24.29 2.10 37.80
CA ASN A 950 23.08 1.78 38.54
C ASN A 950 22.06 2.96 38.61
N LEU A 951 22.48 4.15 38.17
CA LEU A 951 21.71 5.40 38.12
C LEU A 951 21.25 5.91 39.51
N ASP A 952 22.06 5.72 40.55
CA ASP A 952 21.81 6.24 41.91
C ASP A 952 22.32 7.68 42.12
N GLY A 953 22.95 8.26 41.10
CA GLY A 953 23.45 9.64 41.09
C GLY A 953 24.92 9.77 41.51
N VAL A 954 25.62 8.66 41.80
CA VAL A 954 27.07 8.66 42.04
C VAL A 954 27.74 7.62 41.14
N CYS A 955 28.98 7.88 40.73
CA CYS A 955 29.83 6.88 40.07
C CYS A 955 30.82 6.35 41.10
N ASP A 956 30.65 5.09 41.51
CA ASP A 956 31.42 4.49 42.60
C ASP A 956 31.81 3.01 42.36
N ALA A 957 32.31 2.34 43.41
CA ALA A 957 32.75 0.95 43.33
C ALA A 957 31.61 -0.04 43.03
N ALA A 958 30.36 0.29 43.34
CA ALA A 958 29.20 -0.54 43.05
C ALA A 958 28.98 -0.62 41.53
N ASP A 959 29.12 0.49 40.81
CA ASP A 959 28.99 0.52 39.35
C ASP A 959 30.07 -0.32 38.67
N LEU A 960 31.31 -0.14 39.12
CA LEU A 960 32.44 -0.93 38.65
C LEU A 960 32.25 -2.43 38.95
N SER A 961 31.62 -2.78 40.08
CA SER A 961 31.30 -4.16 40.41
C SER A 961 30.24 -4.75 39.47
N ILE A 962 29.23 -3.96 39.05
CA ILE A 962 28.21 -4.41 38.10
C ILE A 962 28.86 -4.73 36.75
N ALA A 963 29.65 -3.81 36.21
CA ALA A 963 30.30 -4.01 34.91
C ALA A 963 31.29 -5.19 34.94
N ASN A 964 32.11 -5.32 35.99
CA ASN A 964 33.02 -6.46 36.11
C ASN A 964 32.30 -7.81 36.20
N ALA A 965 31.12 -7.86 36.83
CA ALA A 965 30.32 -9.08 36.90
C ALA A 965 29.74 -9.50 35.53
N ASN A 966 29.63 -8.57 34.59
CA ASN A 966 29.08 -8.79 33.26
C ASN A 966 30.13 -8.78 32.14
N LEU A 967 31.43 -8.64 32.47
CA LEU A 967 32.50 -8.53 31.49
C LEU A 967 32.50 -9.71 30.48
N GLY A 968 32.43 -9.38 29.19
CA GLY A 968 32.39 -10.31 28.07
C GLY A 968 30.99 -10.85 27.75
N LEU A 969 29.94 -10.36 28.41
CA LEU A 969 28.55 -10.72 28.15
C LEU A 969 27.85 -9.61 27.33
N ALA A 970 26.83 -10.01 26.57
CA ALA A 970 25.89 -9.03 26.00
C ALA A 970 25.12 -8.36 27.15
N GLY A 971 24.96 -7.04 27.06
CA GLY A 971 24.30 -6.24 28.09
C GLY A 971 23.89 -4.88 27.53
N GLY A 972 23.15 -4.11 28.33
CA GLY A 972 22.93 -2.68 28.13
C GLY A 972 23.49 -1.90 29.32
N TRP A 973 23.03 -0.66 29.46
CA TRP A 973 23.49 0.30 30.46
C TRP A 973 23.54 -0.31 31.85
N ALA A 974 22.45 -0.92 32.32
CA ALA A 974 22.33 -1.47 33.67
C ALA A 974 23.24 -2.70 33.92
N GLN A 975 23.85 -3.28 32.88
CA GLN A 975 24.86 -4.33 32.99
C GLN A 975 26.30 -3.76 32.91
N GLY A 976 26.45 -2.48 32.63
CA GLY A 976 27.73 -1.80 32.49
C GLY A 976 28.23 -1.69 31.05
N ASP A 977 27.37 -1.83 30.04
CA ASP A 977 27.70 -1.43 28.65
C ASP A 977 27.40 0.08 28.52
N VAL A 978 28.41 0.89 28.82
CA VAL A 978 28.26 2.36 28.90
C VAL A 978 28.72 3.05 27.62
N ASP A 979 29.37 2.34 26.70
CA ASP A 979 29.67 2.83 25.35
C ASP A 979 28.61 2.43 24.30
N GLY A 980 27.71 1.52 24.65
CA GLY A 980 26.48 1.18 23.95
C GLY A 980 26.68 0.21 22.79
N ASP A 981 27.82 -0.48 22.69
CA ASP A 981 28.13 -1.38 21.58
C ASP A 981 27.38 -2.73 21.64
N GLY A 982 26.65 -2.98 22.73
CA GLY A 982 25.85 -4.17 22.99
C GLY A 982 26.58 -5.25 23.80
N THR A 983 27.83 -5.02 24.20
CA THR A 983 28.65 -5.96 24.97
C THR A 983 29.43 -5.24 26.06
N VAL A 984 29.44 -5.78 27.27
CA VAL A 984 30.28 -5.23 28.34
C VAL A 984 31.73 -5.63 28.10
N THR A 985 32.61 -4.66 27.82
CA THR A 985 34.02 -4.87 27.49
C THR A 985 34.97 -4.13 28.45
N ALA A 986 36.27 -4.26 28.21
CA ALA A 986 37.27 -3.48 28.95
C ALA A 986 37.21 -1.97 28.63
N ALA A 987 36.60 -1.56 27.50
CA ALA A 987 36.40 -0.16 27.18
C ALA A 987 35.40 0.47 28.16
N ASP A 988 34.30 -0.22 28.44
CA ASP A 988 33.31 0.20 29.43
C ASP A 988 33.90 0.33 30.83
N ILE A 989 34.66 -0.68 31.26
CA ILE A 989 35.37 -0.65 32.55
C ILE A 989 36.28 0.57 32.65
N THR A 990 36.92 0.98 31.55
CA THR A 990 37.79 2.17 31.52
C THR A 990 36.98 3.46 31.71
N ILE A 991 35.80 3.56 31.09
CA ILE A 991 34.89 4.70 31.25
C ILE A 991 34.40 4.78 32.70
N ILE A 992 33.91 3.65 33.23
CA ILE A 992 33.37 3.58 34.60
C ILE A 992 34.46 3.90 35.62
N SER A 993 35.59 3.19 35.58
CA SER A 993 36.71 3.43 36.51
C SER A 993 37.31 4.84 36.41
N GLY A 994 37.14 5.52 35.27
CA GLY A 994 37.56 6.91 35.09
C GLY A 994 36.73 7.94 35.86
N CYS A 995 35.49 7.63 36.24
CA CYS A 995 34.66 8.48 37.10
C CYS A 995 34.52 7.99 38.53
N VAL A 996 34.92 6.74 38.83
CA VAL A 996 35.00 6.26 40.20
C VAL A 996 36.03 7.13 40.91
N ASN A 997 35.54 8.09 41.69
CA ASN A 997 36.34 8.78 42.68
C ASN A 997 36.61 7.75 43.78
N VAL A 998 37.59 6.87 43.53
CA VAL A 998 38.10 5.99 44.58
C VAL A 998 38.64 6.94 45.62
N CYS A 999 37.94 7.10 46.74
CA CYS A 999 38.54 7.74 47.91
C CYS A 999 39.76 6.90 48.23
N PRO A 1000 40.98 7.43 48.00
CA PRO A 1000 42.17 6.60 48.18
C PRO A 1000 42.30 6.16 49.65
N CYS A 1001 41.66 6.94 50.53
CA CYS A 1001 41.42 6.79 51.94
C CYS A 1001 40.39 5.72 52.40
N ASP A 1002 39.52 5.23 51.51
CA ASP A 1002 38.46 4.24 51.78
C ASP A 1002 38.97 2.88 51.32
N VAL A 1003 39.88 2.32 52.12
CA VAL A 1003 40.72 1.19 51.74
C VAL A 1003 39.91 -0.10 51.55
N ASN A 1004 38.71 -0.18 52.13
CA ASN A 1004 37.80 -1.30 51.92
C ASN A 1004 36.66 -1.00 50.93
N ASN A 1005 36.69 0.17 50.27
CA ASN A 1005 35.71 0.64 49.30
C ASN A 1005 34.27 0.56 49.85
N SER A 1006 34.07 0.93 51.12
CA SER A 1006 32.75 0.91 51.77
C SER A 1006 31.86 2.11 51.40
N GLY A 1007 32.41 3.10 50.68
CA GLY A 1007 31.76 4.37 50.37
C GLY A 1007 31.87 5.41 51.49
N ALA A 1008 32.69 5.17 52.52
CA ALA A 1008 32.92 6.11 53.60
C ALA A 1008 34.29 5.91 54.27
N VAL A 1009 35.03 6.99 54.51
CA VAL A 1009 36.25 6.94 55.34
C VAL A 1009 35.91 6.72 56.81
N THR A 1010 36.07 5.49 57.28
CA THR A 1010 35.79 5.11 58.67
C THR A 1010 37.03 4.59 59.39
N SER A 1011 36.92 4.38 60.70
CA SER A 1011 37.99 3.71 61.46
C SER A 1011 38.32 2.33 60.91
N GLN A 1012 37.41 1.67 60.18
CA GLN A 1012 37.66 0.38 59.58
C GLN A 1012 38.71 0.49 58.47
N ASP A 1013 38.66 1.52 57.63
CA ASP A 1013 39.65 1.80 56.58
C ASP A 1013 41.04 2.05 57.14
N PHE A 1014 41.10 2.75 58.26
CA PHE A 1014 42.34 2.92 59.01
C PHE A 1014 42.93 1.58 59.46
N PHE A 1015 42.12 0.68 60.01
CA PHE A 1015 42.60 -0.62 60.48
C PHE A 1015 42.94 -1.56 59.32
N ASP A 1016 42.18 -1.53 58.23
CA ASP A 1016 42.44 -2.31 57.03
C ASP A 1016 43.74 -1.84 56.35
N PHE A 1017 43.94 -0.52 56.28
CA PHE A 1017 45.19 0.08 55.82
C PHE A 1017 46.39 -0.31 56.67
N ILE A 1018 46.31 -0.12 57.99
CA ILE A 1018 47.41 -0.48 58.91
C ILE A 1018 47.76 -1.96 58.79
N THR A 1019 46.75 -2.82 58.63
CA THR A 1019 46.95 -4.26 58.48
C THR A 1019 47.71 -4.60 57.19
N GLY A 1020 47.30 -4.05 56.05
CA GLY A 1020 48.00 -4.27 54.79
C GLY A 1020 49.36 -3.58 54.70
N PHE A 1021 49.51 -2.40 55.32
CA PHE A 1021 50.77 -1.66 55.40
C PHE A 1021 51.84 -2.47 56.14
N PHE A 1022 51.53 -2.97 57.34
CA PHE A 1022 52.46 -3.84 58.09
C PHE A 1022 52.58 -5.26 57.49
N GLY A 1023 51.61 -5.68 56.67
CA GLY A 1023 51.68 -6.87 55.84
C GLY A 1023 52.59 -6.73 54.62
N GLY A 1024 53.02 -5.51 54.28
CA GLY A 1024 53.82 -5.22 53.08
C GLY A 1024 53.02 -5.34 51.78
N THR A 1025 51.69 -5.19 51.83
CA THR A 1025 50.78 -5.38 50.69
C THR A 1025 50.04 -4.12 50.25
N LEU A 1026 50.14 -3.01 50.99
CA LEU A 1026 49.48 -1.74 50.65
C LEU A 1026 50.51 -0.65 50.38
N ASP A 1027 50.82 -0.50 49.10
CA ASP A 1027 51.52 0.63 48.48
C ASP A 1027 50.45 1.66 48.08
N TYR A 1028 50.39 2.77 48.81
CA TYR A 1028 49.32 3.75 48.71
C TYR A 1028 49.54 4.72 47.56
N ASN A 1029 50.79 5.11 47.30
CA ASN A 1029 51.12 6.07 46.25
C ASN A 1029 51.46 5.40 44.90
N GLY A 1030 51.54 4.07 44.88
CA GLY A 1030 51.68 3.24 43.67
C GLY A 1030 53.08 3.24 43.07
N ASP A 1031 54.12 3.51 43.87
CA ASP A 1031 55.51 3.61 43.38
C ASP A 1031 56.25 2.26 43.30
N GLY A 1032 55.61 1.18 43.76
CA GLY A 1032 56.10 -0.19 43.74
C GLY A 1032 56.77 -0.65 45.04
N GLU A 1033 56.87 0.20 46.06
CA GLU A 1033 57.50 -0.12 47.36
C GLU A 1033 56.60 0.30 48.54
N VAL A 1034 56.39 -0.57 49.53
CA VAL A 1034 55.62 -0.20 50.74
C VAL A 1034 56.55 0.49 51.76
N THR A 1035 56.43 1.80 51.90
CA THR A 1035 57.31 2.64 52.72
C THR A 1035 56.56 3.54 53.70
N SER A 1036 57.27 4.19 54.63
CA SER A 1036 56.63 5.18 55.50
C SER A 1036 55.94 6.31 54.75
N GLN A 1037 56.28 6.55 53.48
CA GLN A 1037 55.63 7.56 52.65
C GLN A 1037 54.16 7.19 52.40
N ASP A 1038 53.87 5.93 52.08
CA ASP A 1038 52.51 5.41 51.91
C ASP A 1038 51.64 5.61 53.14
N PHE A 1039 52.23 5.38 54.32
CA PHE A 1039 51.54 5.58 55.58
C PHE A 1039 51.17 7.05 55.81
N PHE A 1040 52.06 7.98 55.49
CA PHE A 1040 51.77 9.41 55.64
C PHE A 1040 50.82 9.94 54.58
N ASP A 1041 50.91 9.45 53.34
CA ASP A 1041 50.01 9.81 52.25
C ASP A 1041 48.57 9.31 52.54
N PHE A 1042 48.43 8.09 53.07
CA PHE A 1042 47.16 7.58 53.58
C PHE A 1042 46.61 8.44 54.72
N LEU A 1043 47.42 8.74 55.74
CA LEU A 1043 46.97 9.56 56.88
C LEU A 1043 46.51 10.95 56.45
N ALA A 1044 47.21 11.56 55.49
CA ALA A 1044 46.85 12.86 54.95
C ALA A 1044 45.45 12.83 54.33
N CYS A 1045 45.15 11.77 53.57
CA CYS A 1045 43.85 11.56 52.97
C CYS A 1045 42.78 11.14 53.98
N PHE A 1046 43.11 10.26 54.93
CA PHE A 1046 42.18 9.78 55.96
C PHE A 1046 41.67 10.92 56.86
N PHE A 1047 42.54 11.86 57.23
CA PHE A 1047 42.18 12.99 58.09
C PHE A 1047 41.68 14.23 57.32
N ASN A 1048 42.00 14.34 56.03
CA ASN A 1048 41.46 15.36 55.14
C ASN A 1048 41.03 14.70 53.81
N PRO A 1049 39.89 13.99 53.80
CA PRO A 1049 39.42 13.32 52.60
C PRO A 1049 39.18 14.35 51.48
N PRO A 1050 39.60 14.06 50.23
CA PRO A 1050 39.20 14.84 49.07
C PRO A 1050 37.67 15.01 49.01
N SER A 1051 37.19 16.06 48.33
CA SER A 1051 35.75 16.22 48.13
C SER A 1051 35.23 15.06 47.27
N GLY A 1052 34.33 14.23 47.82
CA GLY A 1052 33.84 13.00 47.19
C GLY A 1052 34.34 11.72 47.86
N CYS A 1053 34.92 11.82 49.07
CA CYS A 1053 35.42 10.74 49.91
C CYS A 1053 34.67 10.61 51.24
#